data_AF-A0A4R4SCK7-F1
#
_entry.id   AF-A0A4R4SCK7-F1
#
_cell.length_a   1.000
_cell.length_b   1.000
_cell.length_c   1.000
_cell.angle_alpha   90.00
_cell.angle_beta   90.00
_cell.angle_gamma   90.00
#
_symmetry.space_group_name_H-M   'P 1'
#
loop_
_entity.id
_entity.type
_entity.pdbx_description
1 polymer ?
#
loop_
_entity_poly.entity_id
_entity_poly.type
_entity_poly.pdbx_seq_one_letter_code
_entity_poly.pdbx_strand_id
1 'polypeptide(L)'
;LAAALRAKQPEPHAFAAFLAQAHNAGVPVDWAAVLAGGKRIDLPTYAFQHQRYWLMPGTADTGTLGHPILTAATPVGDRDEWLFTGRISTESAPWVADHGVLGRIIVPGTALVELAAAAGTHAGAPVVDELVLEAPLILSGAAGVAVQVTIGEPGDDGRRDVAVYSRPETGDEHERRVTTCHARGWLVAATRPLEARITPWPPACAEPIAVDALYARLAEVGFDYGPAFQGVRAAWTAGDAVYAEVALPDEHAGKAHRYGLHPALFDASLHSGLGRVDQNSAGLPFSWTGVRFGRRGPSAVRVRIGSDAPSTLRLDITDEHGDPVAEVARLAFRPVEQAQLDSAQRTSANALFRLNWMPVPGAGRHPGRIVRLDGPGGLAALEPAAGDVVVAEVAVPDVSDVATAARTVTAGVLALLRDWLADERRAAARLVVVTRGAVAAGDEAPDLAQAPVWGLVRSAQSEHPGRFQLVDLDADAAPDWAALVGADEPQLAVRRGAVLAPRLARPTGRLPEAPPLDADGIVLITGGTGGLGAVFARHLVKQYGVERLLLVSRRGAAAPGADELVAELAGLGAEATVAACDVADRAELAALLGALPYPLTAVVHAAGVLDDAVAERMTAEQLDRVLRPKVDAAVYLHELTAGHDLSAFVLFSSVAGLIGSPGQGNYAAANAFLDALAERRRAEGLPGTSLAWGLWAEAAGMGGTLDEAGVSRLARMGAAPFATELGLELFDEARRSGEGLRVPVRLDFAALRAAARSGMLPPLLRGLVPAPARRAAGGGSLAQRLAGVPPTGREQVVLELVREQVAAVLGHTDPGAVDPDRGFKDLGFDSLAAVELRNRLSQAAGVRLPSTLVFDHPSAAAVARLLAAEVRDVPDTGPAAAGAAPAARPDGQGTLSTLLRHAHAEGRIAGAVPLLIEASRFRPSFTSPAELGDGDGYAVRLASGGAAGADRPKLVCVPSFVVGSGPHQFMRFADRFEGRRDVYACTLPGFRGDEPAPASWSAAVDLVVASIRRVVGDAPIVLVGYSIGGVVAHAVAARLEESGAAPAGIIMIDTPTPEDERASNRVFSMVMTEILERGDQGIAVDEANWLAMGTWMRLLAERPAARVTARSLLIRAGEPLPTSAAGQHWPAWEVAGEQAEVPADHFALIEAAVDRTVAVAERWLGV
;
A
#
# COMPACT_ATOMS: atom_id res chain seq x y z
N LEU A 1 19.70 57.48 -47.35
CA LEU A 1 18.63 57.51 -48.38
C LEU A 1 18.27 56.08 -48.73
N ALA A 2 17.15 55.58 -48.21
CA ALA A 2 16.57 54.29 -48.60
C ALA A 2 15.63 54.53 -49.80
N ALA A 3 15.63 53.64 -50.79
CA ALA A 3 14.76 53.78 -51.97
C ALA A 3 13.44 53.04 -51.74
N ALA A 4 12.30 53.73 -51.87
CA ALA A 4 10.97 53.14 -51.68
C ALA A 4 10.54 52.22 -52.85
N LEU A 5 11.22 52.32 -53.99
CA LEU A 5 11.04 51.46 -55.16
C LEU A 5 12.41 51.14 -55.79
N ARG A 6 12.57 49.93 -56.30
CA ARG A 6 13.76 49.50 -57.06
C ARG A 6 13.36 48.65 -58.26
N ALA A 7 14.02 48.90 -59.38
CA ALA A 7 13.84 48.09 -60.58
C ALA A 7 14.17 46.61 -60.30
N LYS A 8 13.35 45.71 -60.84
CA LYS A 8 13.49 44.24 -60.70
C LYS A 8 13.33 43.70 -59.27
N GLN A 9 12.72 44.44 -58.34
CA GLN A 9 12.32 43.92 -57.03
C GLN A 9 10.81 43.99 -56.84
N PRO A 10 10.19 42.99 -56.17
CA PRO A 10 8.78 43.07 -55.80
C PRO A 10 8.51 44.30 -54.94
N GLU A 11 7.53 45.11 -55.35
CA GLU A 11 7.20 46.38 -54.71
C GLU A 11 6.89 46.24 -53.21
N PRO A 12 6.14 45.23 -52.73
CA PRO A 12 5.88 45.08 -51.29
C PRO A 12 7.15 44.87 -50.46
N HIS A 13 8.11 44.12 -51.00
CA HIS A 13 9.37 43.83 -50.33
C HIS A 13 10.29 45.06 -50.30
N ALA A 14 10.39 45.78 -51.43
CA ALA A 14 11.17 47.02 -51.51
C ALA A 14 10.61 48.10 -50.58
N PHE A 15 9.29 48.22 -50.49
CA PHE A 15 8.62 49.19 -49.63
C PHE A 15 8.72 48.82 -48.14
N ALA A 16 8.52 47.56 -47.77
CA ALA A 16 8.70 47.10 -46.38
C ALA A 16 10.14 47.28 -45.89
N ALA A 17 11.13 46.98 -46.75
CA ALA A 17 12.54 47.21 -46.43
C ALA A 17 12.87 48.70 -46.28
N PHE A 18 12.27 49.57 -47.09
CA PHE A 18 12.37 51.02 -46.94
C PHE A 18 11.82 51.50 -45.59
N LEU A 19 10.62 51.05 -45.21
CA LEU A 19 10.00 51.39 -43.92
C LEU A 19 10.81 50.88 -42.73
N ALA A 20 11.35 49.66 -42.81
CA ALA A 20 12.22 49.10 -41.78
C ALA A 20 13.52 49.92 -41.62
N GLN A 21 14.13 50.34 -42.72
CA GLN A 21 15.32 51.20 -42.68
C GLN A 21 15.00 52.59 -42.13
N ALA A 22 13.85 53.16 -42.46
CA ALA A 22 13.40 54.44 -41.91
C ALA A 22 13.21 54.33 -40.38
N HIS A 23 12.55 53.27 -39.91
CA HIS A 23 12.35 53.01 -38.48
C HIS A 23 13.67 52.83 -37.72
N ASN A 24 14.61 52.04 -38.27
CA ASN A 24 15.94 51.85 -37.68
C ASN A 24 16.78 53.14 -37.67
N ALA A 25 16.51 54.07 -38.59
CA ALA A 25 17.11 55.41 -38.60
C ALA A 25 16.40 56.40 -37.66
N GLY A 26 15.42 55.96 -36.87
CA GLY A 26 14.68 56.78 -35.91
C GLY A 26 13.51 57.57 -36.49
N VAL A 27 13.13 57.32 -37.75
CA VAL A 27 11.95 57.94 -38.36
C VAL A 27 10.69 57.25 -37.83
N PRO A 28 9.70 57.98 -37.30
CA PRO A 28 8.45 57.38 -36.85
C PRO A 28 7.69 56.80 -38.05
N VAL A 29 7.42 55.49 -37.99
CA VAL A 29 6.60 54.78 -38.98
C VAL A 29 5.33 54.33 -38.29
N ASP A 30 4.18 54.66 -38.88
CA ASP A 30 2.89 54.16 -38.42
C ASP A 30 2.70 52.70 -38.85
N TRP A 31 3.22 51.78 -38.05
CA TRP A 31 3.10 50.34 -38.30
C TRP A 31 1.66 49.84 -38.21
N ALA A 32 0.76 50.56 -37.52
CA ALA A 32 -0.65 50.18 -37.45
C ALA A 32 -1.36 50.40 -38.79
N ALA A 33 -1.01 51.48 -39.50
CA ALA A 33 -1.49 51.71 -40.86
C ALA A 33 -0.92 50.70 -41.87
N VAL A 34 0.36 50.31 -41.71
CA VAL A 34 1.04 49.37 -42.61
C VAL A 34 0.58 47.92 -42.42
N LEU A 35 0.26 47.52 -41.19
CA LEU A 35 -0.08 46.16 -40.79
C LEU A 35 -1.55 46.00 -40.36
N ALA A 36 -2.46 46.73 -41.02
CA ALA A 36 -3.89 46.66 -40.71
C ALA A 36 -4.39 45.20 -40.71
N GLY A 37 -4.87 44.73 -39.55
CA GLY A 37 -5.34 43.34 -39.35
C GLY A 37 -4.32 42.37 -38.69
N GLY A 38 -3.09 42.81 -38.41
CA GLY A 38 -2.08 42.00 -37.71
C GLY A 38 -2.30 41.90 -36.19
N LYS A 39 -1.95 40.75 -35.58
CA LYS A 39 -1.91 40.58 -34.12
C LYS A 39 -0.50 40.86 -33.58
N ARG A 40 -0.40 41.56 -32.44
CA ARG A 40 0.86 41.73 -31.70
C ARG A 40 1.20 40.42 -30.97
N ILE A 41 2.45 40.00 -31.05
CA ILE A 41 2.99 38.84 -30.34
C ILE A 41 4.15 39.29 -29.47
N ASP A 42 4.31 38.69 -28.29
CA ASP A 42 5.46 38.95 -27.44
C ASP A 42 6.72 38.35 -28.06
N LEU A 43 7.79 39.15 -28.09
CA LEU A 43 9.11 38.70 -28.51
C LEU A 43 9.97 38.39 -27.27
N PRO A 44 11.01 37.56 -27.40
CA PRO A 44 11.98 37.36 -26.34
C PRO A 44 12.47 38.69 -25.78
N THR A 45 12.52 38.79 -24.46
CA THR A 45 12.97 40.01 -23.78
C THR A 45 14.43 40.32 -24.10
N TYR A 46 14.86 41.54 -23.80
CA TYR A 46 16.25 41.98 -24.00
C TYR A 46 17.25 40.95 -23.47
N ALA A 47 18.15 40.47 -24.34
CA ALA A 47 19.20 39.54 -23.98
C ALA A 47 20.29 40.27 -23.18
N PHE A 48 20.14 40.33 -21.86
CA PHE A 48 21.15 40.92 -20.98
C PHE A 48 22.52 40.24 -21.20
N GLN A 49 23.62 40.96 -20.99
CA GLN A 49 24.97 40.41 -21.13
C GLN A 49 25.42 39.50 -19.97
N HIS A 50 24.59 39.35 -18.92
CA HIS A 50 24.81 38.48 -17.76
C HIS A 50 26.20 38.63 -17.10
N GLN A 51 26.72 39.86 -17.03
CA GLN A 51 27.96 40.14 -16.32
C GLN A 51 27.73 40.31 -14.82
N ARG A 52 28.58 39.65 -14.02
CA ARG A 52 28.42 39.56 -12.57
C ARG A 52 29.11 40.74 -11.87
N TYR A 53 28.35 41.79 -11.59
CA TYR A 53 28.79 42.96 -10.84
C TYR A 53 28.34 42.88 -9.38
N TRP A 54 29.04 42.09 -8.56
CA TRP A 54 28.78 41.94 -7.12
C TRP A 54 29.99 42.41 -6.31
N LEU A 55 29.74 43.19 -5.25
CA LEU A 55 30.75 43.52 -4.24
C LEU A 55 30.97 42.29 -3.36
N MET A 56 32.10 41.61 -3.55
CA MET A 56 32.53 40.51 -2.67
C MET A 56 33.25 41.12 -1.45
N PRO A 57 32.77 40.89 -0.21
CA PRO A 57 33.47 41.37 0.97
C PRO A 57 34.84 40.68 1.07
N GLY A 58 35.88 41.48 1.26
CA GLY A 58 37.26 41.00 1.41
C GLY A 58 37.40 40.12 2.65
N THR A 59 38.10 39.01 2.50
CA THR A 59 38.54 38.14 3.60
C THR A 59 39.43 38.94 4.55
N ALA A 60 38.85 39.49 5.61
CA ALA A 60 39.63 39.79 6.80
C ALA A 60 40.18 38.45 7.32
N ASP A 61 41.49 38.38 7.55
CA ASP A 61 42.22 37.27 8.15
C ASP A 61 41.55 36.84 9.48
N THR A 62 40.55 35.98 9.38
CA THR A 62 40.05 35.15 10.47
C THR A 62 40.84 33.86 10.32
N GLY A 63 41.75 33.61 11.27
CA GLY A 63 42.67 32.48 11.20
C GLY A 63 41.92 31.19 10.86
N THR A 64 42.32 30.53 9.77
CA THR A 64 41.67 29.29 9.34
C THR A 64 41.86 28.22 10.42
N LEU A 65 40.77 27.87 11.11
CA LEU A 65 40.78 26.86 12.19
C LEU A 65 41.16 25.46 11.70
N GLY A 66 41.17 25.23 10.38
CA GLY A 66 41.42 23.92 9.77
C GLY A 66 40.34 22.87 10.07
N HIS A 67 39.26 23.27 10.75
CA HIS A 67 38.19 22.40 11.22
C HIS A 67 37.04 22.33 10.20
N PRO A 68 36.40 21.17 9.95
CA PRO A 68 35.40 21.05 8.88
C PRO A 68 34.07 21.77 9.13
N ILE A 69 33.71 22.00 10.40
CA ILE A 69 32.46 22.69 10.79
C ILE A 69 32.73 24.13 11.24
N LEU A 70 33.53 24.33 12.30
CA LEU A 70 34.00 25.64 12.75
C LEU A 70 34.94 26.28 11.73
N THR A 71 34.50 27.37 11.11
CA THR A 71 35.22 28.05 10.02
C THR A 71 35.92 29.33 10.46
N ALA A 72 35.42 30.00 11.51
CA ALA A 72 35.99 31.26 11.99
C ALA A 72 36.00 31.31 13.53
N ALA A 73 37.02 31.97 14.07
CA ALA A 73 37.15 32.32 15.48
C ALA A 73 37.36 33.83 15.61
N THR A 74 36.59 34.45 16.50
CA THR A 74 36.61 35.90 16.72
C THR A 74 36.70 36.18 18.22
N PRO A 75 37.71 36.92 18.70
CA PRO A 75 37.73 37.39 20.08
C PRO A 75 36.65 38.45 20.31
N VAL A 76 36.04 38.47 21.51
CA VAL A 76 34.95 39.41 21.83
C VAL A 76 35.52 40.70 22.43
N GLY A 77 35.87 41.64 21.55
CA GLY A 77 36.40 42.94 21.98
C GLY A 77 37.81 42.82 22.56
N ASP A 78 38.02 43.40 23.73
CA ASP A 78 39.27 43.32 24.52
C ASP A 78 39.24 42.23 25.60
N ARG A 79 38.16 41.45 25.68
CA ARG A 79 37.96 40.36 26.64
C ARG A 79 38.60 39.07 26.17
N ASP A 80 39.01 38.23 27.11
CA ASP A 80 39.51 36.87 26.83
C ASP A 80 38.35 35.87 26.63
N GLU A 81 37.41 36.28 25.79
CA GLU A 81 36.22 35.57 25.37
C GLU A 81 36.28 35.31 23.87
N TRP A 82 35.79 34.15 23.43
CA TRP A 82 35.88 33.71 22.05
C TRP A 82 34.51 33.29 21.50
N LEU A 83 34.23 33.75 20.28
CA LEU A 83 33.10 33.31 19.48
C LEU A 83 33.61 32.52 18.27
N PHE A 84 33.27 31.24 18.20
CA PHE A 84 33.51 30.40 17.04
C PHE A 84 32.22 30.29 16.24
N THR A 85 32.34 30.35 14.92
CA THR A 85 31.20 30.21 14.00
C THR A 85 31.47 29.16 12.94
N GLY A 86 30.42 28.45 12.54
CA GLY A 86 30.49 27.37 11.59
C GLY A 86 29.13 27.02 10.99
N ARG A 87 29.08 25.96 10.20
CA ARG A 87 27.85 25.49 9.56
C ARG A 87 27.79 23.97 9.51
N ILE A 88 26.63 23.41 9.85
CA ILE A 88 26.34 21.99 9.69
C ILE A 88 25.17 21.83 8.70
N SER A 89 25.37 21.06 7.64
CA SER A 89 24.33 20.56 6.74
C SER A 89 24.71 19.17 6.24
N THR A 90 23.78 18.48 5.60
CA THR A 90 24.06 17.23 4.89
C THR A 90 25.00 17.42 3.69
N GLU A 91 25.24 18.66 3.24
CA GLU A 91 26.24 18.98 2.23
C GLU A 91 27.63 19.24 2.84
N SER A 92 27.71 20.00 3.94
CA SER A 92 28.99 20.34 4.58
C SER A 92 29.56 19.20 5.43
N ALA A 93 28.68 18.40 6.03
CA ALA A 93 29.00 17.22 6.83
C ALA A 93 28.08 16.05 6.42
N PRO A 94 28.34 15.39 5.27
CA PRO A 94 27.46 14.35 4.73
C PRO A 94 27.17 13.19 5.69
N TRP A 95 28.14 12.86 6.54
CA TRP A 95 27.98 11.82 7.55
C TRP A 95 26.79 12.08 8.48
N VAL A 96 26.41 13.35 8.77
CA VAL A 96 25.29 13.64 9.67
C VAL A 96 23.97 13.02 9.18
N ALA A 97 23.78 12.89 7.86
CA ALA A 97 22.56 12.30 7.29
C ALA A 97 22.31 10.85 7.77
N ASP A 98 23.37 10.15 8.17
CA ASP A 98 23.34 8.77 8.62
C ASP A 98 23.12 8.63 10.14
N HIS A 99 22.98 9.72 10.89
CA HIS A 99 22.64 9.65 12.32
C HIS A 99 21.14 9.84 12.54
N GLY A 100 20.38 8.77 12.33
CA GLY A 100 18.94 8.73 12.57
C GLY A 100 18.57 8.30 13.99
N VAL A 101 17.68 9.02 14.65
CA VAL A 101 17.08 8.62 15.94
C VAL A 101 15.58 8.92 15.89
N LEU A 102 14.77 7.90 16.16
CA LEU A 102 13.30 7.92 16.12
C LEU A 102 12.78 8.59 14.83
N GLY A 103 13.34 8.19 13.69
CA GLY A 103 12.99 8.70 12.35
C GLY A 103 13.53 10.09 11.99
N ARG A 104 14.27 10.78 12.87
CA ARG A 104 14.81 12.14 12.68
C ARG A 104 16.32 12.15 12.51
N ILE A 105 16.85 13.05 11.67
CA ILE A 105 18.30 13.29 11.55
C ILE A 105 18.73 14.20 12.70
N ILE A 106 19.50 13.67 13.65
CA ILE A 106 19.98 14.40 14.82
C ILE A 106 21.50 14.52 14.72
N VAL A 107 22.07 15.69 14.97
CA VAL A 107 23.53 15.83 15.13
C VAL A 107 23.92 15.13 16.43
N PRO A 108 24.82 14.12 16.39
CA PRO A 108 25.13 13.30 17.56
C PRO A 108 25.77 14.14 18.66
N GLY A 109 25.57 13.75 19.92
CA GLY A 109 26.19 14.41 21.07
C GLY A 109 27.72 14.44 20.96
N THR A 110 28.31 13.42 20.34
CA THR A 110 29.76 13.36 20.05
C THR A 110 30.25 14.49 19.16
N ALA A 111 29.41 15.00 18.25
CA ALA A 111 29.74 16.18 17.45
C ALA A 111 29.75 17.45 18.31
N LEU A 112 28.81 17.61 19.23
CA LEU A 112 28.78 18.77 20.13
C LEU A 112 29.99 18.79 21.08
N VAL A 113 30.38 17.62 21.59
CA VAL A 113 31.59 17.45 22.40
C VAL A 113 32.86 17.76 21.61
N GLU A 114 32.94 17.28 20.36
CA GLU A 114 34.07 17.55 19.48
C GLU A 114 34.21 19.05 19.17
N LEU A 115 33.10 19.74 18.89
CA LEU A 115 33.07 21.19 18.67
C LEU A 115 33.54 21.96 19.91
N ALA A 116 33.07 21.58 21.09
CA ALA A 116 33.47 22.21 22.35
C ALA A 116 34.97 22.00 22.63
N ALA A 117 35.49 20.80 22.40
CA ALA A 117 36.91 20.51 22.59
C ALA A 117 37.82 21.17 21.55
N ALA A 118 37.36 21.27 20.29
CA ALA A 118 38.09 21.96 19.22
C ALA A 118 38.20 23.47 19.52
N ALA A 119 37.10 24.10 19.94
CA ALA A 119 37.08 25.48 20.40
C ALA A 119 37.94 25.67 21.66
N GLY A 120 37.83 24.77 22.64
CA GLY A 120 38.62 24.77 23.87
C GLY A 120 40.12 24.67 23.63
N THR A 121 40.54 23.85 22.67
CA THR A 121 41.95 23.75 22.26
C THR A 121 42.49 25.09 21.76
N HIS A 122 41.68 25.85 21.02
CA HIS A 122 42.07 27.18 20.55
C HIS A 122 42.17 28.19 21.70
N ALA A 123 41.29 28.09 22.70
CA ALA A 123 41.27 28.94 23.89
C ALA A 123 42.21 28.46 25.03
N GLY A 124 43.05 27.45 24.81
CA GLY A 124 43.99 26.93 25.82
C GLY A 124 43.37 26.04 26.91
N ALA A 125 42.10 25.66 26.77
CA ALA A 125 41.36 24.79 27.68
C ALA A 125 40.79 23.56 26.93
N PRO A 126 41.64 22.59 26.52
CA PRO A 126 41.26 21.50 25.61
C PRO A 126 40.44 20.38 26.26
N VAL A 127 40.26 20.40 27.58
CA VAL A 127 39.57 19.33 28.33
C VAL A 127 38.14 19.76 28.59
N VAL A 128 37.17 18.94 28.18
CA VAL A 128 35.76 19.12 28.55
C VAL A 128 35.59 18.55 29.96
N ASP A 129 35.54 19.41 30.96
CA ASP A 129 35.33 18.99 32.36
C ASP A 129 33.91 18.45 32.53
N GLU A 130 32.93 19.19 32.04
CA GLU A 130 31.53 18.78 31.94
C GLU A 130 30.88 19.41 30.71
N LEU A 131 30.00 18.68 30.03
CA LEU A 131 29.12 19.21 28.98
C LEU A 131 27.75 18.52 29.06
N VAL A 132 26.73 19.29 29.38
CA VAL A 132 25.33 18.85 29.44
C VAL A 132 24.65 19.19 28.13
N LEU A 133 23.96 18.20 27.54
CA LEU A 133 23.15 18.38 26.34
C LEU A 133 21.75 18.84 26.74
N GLU A 134 21.40 20.07 26.38
CA GLU A 134 20.15 20.73 26.76
C GLU A 134 19.02 20.46 25.76
N ALA A 135 19.34 20.44 24.46
CA ALA A 135 18.37 20.22 23.40
C ALA A 135 19.01 19.52 22.19
N PRO A 136 18.32 18.57 21.53
CA PRO A 136 18.84 17.93 20.32
C PRO A 136 18.94 18.93 19.18
N LEU A 137 20.03 18.86 18.41
CA LEU A 137 20.19 19.63 17.18
C LEU A 137 19.68 18.77 16.01
N ILE A 138 18.51 19.11 15.49
CA ILE A 138 17.81 18.34 14.44
C ILE A 138 18.01 19.03 13.08
N LEU A 139 18.32 18.26 12.04
CA LEU A 139 18.39 18.79 10.66
C LEU A 139 17.15 18.41 9.85
N SER A 140 16.56 19.41 9.19
CA SER A 140 15.37 19.25 8.34
C SER A 140 15.77 19.36 6.85
N GLY A 141 15.98 18.23 6.19
CA GLY A 141 16.30 18.19 4.75
C GLY A 141 17.72 18.64 4.42
N ALA A 142 17.89 19.38 3.31
CA ALA A 142 19.20 19.87 2.85
C ALA A 142 19.61 21.23 3.45
N ALA A 143 18.72 21.88 4.21
CA ALA A 143 18.99 23.18 4.80
C ALA A 143 20.06 23.06 5.90
N GLY A 144 21.03 23.98 5.89
CA GLY A 144 22.06 24.06 6.92
C GLY A 144 21.61 24.85 8.14
N VAL A 145 22.27 24.59 9.27
CA VAL A 145 22.20 25.44 10.46
C VAL A 145 23.54 26.13 10.67
N ALA A 146 23.48 27.41 11.03
CA ALA A 146 24.65 28.14 11.50
C ALA A 146 24.92 27.73 12.95
N VAL A 147 26.14 27.33 13.25
CA VAL A 147 26.58 26.90 14.58
C VAL A 147 27.45 27.98 15.19
N GLN A 148 27.24 28.23 16.49
CA GLN A 148 28.05 29.14 17.28
C GLN A 148 28.54 28.42 18.53
N VAL A 149 29.83 28.54 18.84
CA VAL A 149 30.40 28.07 20.11
C VAL A 149 30.97 29.28 20.83
N THR A 150 30.49 29.53 22.04
CA THR A 150 31.01 30.60 22.90
C THR A 150 31.92 30.00 23.95
N ILE A 151 33.06 30.64 24.20
CA ILE A 151 33.94 30.35 25.33
C ILE A 151 34.12 31.64 26.12
N GLY A 152 33.80 31.64 27.40
CA GLY A 152 33.99 32.80 28.25
C GLY A 152 35.39 32.90 28.88
N GLU A 153 35.54 33.94 29.70
CA GLU A 153 36.76 34.21 30.45
C GLU A 153 37.07 33.09 31.45
N PRO A 154 38.36 32.89 31.80
CA PRO A 154 38.69 31.92 32.84
C PRO A 154 38.21 32.45 34.19
N GLY A 155 37.38 31.67 34.89
CA GLY A 155 36.98 31.95 36.26
C GLY A 155 38.14 31.83 37.24
N ASP A 156 37.90 32.16 38.51
CA ASP A 156 38.90 32.11 39.58
C ASP A 156 39.50 30.71 39.80
N ASP A 157 38.77 29.66 39.42
CA ASP A 157 39.18 28.25 39.47
C ASP A 157 39.85 27.75 38.18
N GLY A 158 40.05 28.65 37.21
CA GLY A 158 40.64 28.36 35.90
C GLY A 158 39.70 27.65 34.91
N ARG A 159 38.41 27.47 35.24
CA ARG A 159 37.40 26.93 34.33
C ARG A 159 36.90 28.01 33.38
N ARG A 160 36.61 27.64 32.14
CA ARG A 160 35.92 28.51 31.17
C ARG A 160 34.55 27.94 30.87
N ASP A 161 33.53 28.78 30.83
CA ASP A 161 32.22 28.34 30.34
C ASP A 161 32.29 28.08 28.83
N VAL A 162 31.54 27.07 28.39
CA VAL A 162 31.32 26.79 26.98
C VAL A 162 29.84 26.58 26.71
N ALA A 163 29.35 27.11 25.60
CA ALA A 163 28.01 26.82 25.10
C ALA A 163 27.99 26.67 23.59
N VAL A 164 27.21 25.71 23.10
CA VAL A 164 27.02 25.42 21.68
C VAL A 164 25.60 25.78 21.30
N TYR A 165 25.47 26.72 20.37
CA TYR A 165 24.20 27.19 19.85
C TYR A 165 24.05 26.86 18.37
N SER A 166 22.80 26.76 17.92
CA SER A 166 22.50 26.79 16.50
C SER A 166 21.40 27.78 16.16
N ARG A 167 21.43 28.23 14.91
CA ARG A 167 20.44 29.12 14.31
C ARG A 167 20.09 28.60 12.92
N PRO A 168 18.80 28.41 12.60
CA PRO A 168 18.37 28.02 11.26
C PRO A 168 18.80 29.06 10.22
N GLU A 169 19.32 28.64 9.07
CA GLU A 169 19.64 29.55 7.97
C GLU A 169 18.45 29.82 7.05
N THR A 170 17.49 28.90 7.04
CA THR A 170 16.22 28.98 6.30
C THR A 170 15.07 29.11 7.29
N GLY A 171 14.04 29.86 6.93
CA GLY A 171 12.90 30.18 7.80
C GLY A 171 12.50 31.64 7.65
N ASP A 172 11.45 32.07 8.34
CA ASP A 172 11.07 33.49 8.35
C ASP A 172 12.13 34.35 9.10
N GLU A 173 11.98 35.67 9.08
CA GLU A 173 12.97 36.55 9.74
C GLU A 173 13.00 36.38 11.27
N HIS A 174 11.93 35.91 11.88
CA HIS A 174 11.85 35.66 13.32
C HIS A 174 12.50 34.31 13.67
N GLU A 175 12.22 33.25 12.93
CA GLU A 175 12.84 31.92 13.07
C GLU A 175 14.35 31.98 12.84
N ARG A 176 14.80 32.74 11.84
CA ARG A 176 16.23 33.00 11.62
C ARG A 176 16.88 33.84 12.71
N ARG A 177 16.11 34.40 13.65
CA ARG A 177 16.64 35.11 14.84
C ARG A 177 16.61 34.23 16.10
N VAL A 178 15.81 33.16 16.13
CA VAL A 178 15.77 32.24 17.27
C VAL A 178 17.05 31.42 17.31
N THR A 179 17.77 31.53 18.42
CA THR A 179 19.01 30.80 18.69
C THR A 179 18.71 29.75 19.74
N THR A 180 19.04 28.49 19.46
CA THR A 180 18.80 27.37 20.39
C THR A 180 20.12 26.94 21.02
N CYS A 181 20.16 26.83 22.35
CA CYS A 181 21.28 26.25 23.08
C CYS A 181 21.15 24.73 23.06
N HIS A 182 22.18 24.04 22.57
CA HIS A 182 22.18 22.59 22.46
C HIS A 182 23.03 21.92 23.54
N ALA A 183 24.12 22.58 23.94
CA ALA A 183 24.99 22.07 24.98
C ALA A 183 25.63 23.21 25.76
N ARG A 184 25.82 23.03 27.07
CA ARG A 184 26.51 23.97 27.95
C ARG A 184 27.36 23.23 28.96
N GLY A 185 28.49 23.82 29.35
CA GLY A 185 29.35 23.22 30.36
C GLY A 185 30.63 23.99 30.60
N TRP A 186 31.68 23.27 30.99
CA TRP A 186 32.94 23.81 31.47
C TRP A 186 34.15 23.18 30.76
N LEU A 187 35.11 24.02 30.40
CA LEU A 187 36.40 23.65 29.83
C LEU A 187 37.53 23.95 30.82
N VAL A 188 38.56 23.11 30.85
CA VAL A 188 39.75 23.30 31.69
C VAL A 188 41.06 23.06 30.94
N ALA A 189 42.13 23.63 31.46
CA ALA A 189 43.49 23.36 30.98
C ALA A 189 43.87 21.89 31.20
N ALA A 190 44.68 21.33 30.29
CA ALA A 190 45.18 19.97 30.43
C ALA A 190 46.26 19.89 31.51
N THR A 191 46.02 19.11 32.58
CA THR A 191 46.96 18.93 33.69
C THR A 191 47.83 17.67 33.60
N ARG A 192 47.47 16.68 32.77
CA ARG A 192 48.20 15.40 32.60
C ARG A 192 48.07 14.81 31.17
N PRO A 193 49.06 14.04 30.69
CA PRO A 193 48.92 13.28 29.43
C PRO A 193 47.91 12.12 29.58
N LEU A 194 47.42 11.58 28.44
CA LEU A 194 46.65 10.33 28.42
C LEU A 194 47.58 9.13 28.66
N GLU A 195 47.24 8.25 29.58
CA GLU A 195 48.10 7.13 30.01
C GLU A 195 47.54 5.74 29.69
N ALA A 196 46.24 5.63 29.36
CA ALA A 196 45.55 4.35 29.22
C ALA A 196 45.94 3.61 27.93
N ARG A 197 46.67 2.49 28.05
CA ARG A 197 46.95 1.55 26.97
C ARG A 197 46.05 0.32 27.08
N ILE A 198 45.49 -0.13 25.95
CA ILE A 198 44.62 -1.31 25.89
C ILE A 198 45.42 -2.45 25.26
N THR A 199 46.08 -3.26 26.10
CA THR A 199 46.80 -4.48 25.70
C THR A 199 46.67 -5.55 26.80
N PRO A 200 46.66 -6.86 26.46
CA PRO A 200 46.73 -7.45 25.12
C PRO A 200 45.41 -7.35 24.33
N TRP A 201 45.49 -7.49 23.00
CA TRP A 201 44.34 -7.44 22.08
C TRP A 201 44.34 -8.66 21.11
N PRO A 202 43.21 -9.38 20.92
CA PRO A 202 41.95 -9.23 21.65
C PRO A 202 42.11 -9.58 23.14
N PRO A 203 41.21 -9.11 24.02
CA PRO A 203 41.30 -9.39 25.46
C PRO A 203 41.26 -10.90 25.74
N ALA A 204 42.07 -11.36 26.70
CA ALA A 204 42.06 -12.77 27.10
C ALA A 204 40.70 -13.14 27.72
N CYS A 205 40.14 -14.28 27.33
CA CYS A 205 38.85 -14.80 27.82
C CYS A 205 37.60 -13.95 27.46
N ALA A 206 37.61 -13.24 26.33
CA ALA A 206 36.46 -12.44 25.87
C ALA A 206 35.49 -13.23 24.97
N GLU A 207 34.18 -13.07 25.20
CA GLU A 207 33.12 -13.65 24.38
C GLU A 207 32.72 -12.69 23.25
N PRO A 208 32.60 -13.14 21.99
CA PRO A 208 32.27 -12.27 20.86
C PRO A 208 30.79 -11.83 20.88
N ILE A 209 30.54 -10.55 20.57
CA ILE A 209 29.21 -10.00 20.29
C ILE A 209 28.98 -10.05 18.77
N ALA A 210 27.84 -10.63 18.36
CA ALA A 210 27.42 -10.61 16.95
C ALA A 210 27.06 -9.17 16.51
N VAL A 211 27.88 -8.59 15.64
CA VAL A 211 27.72 -7.21 15.15
C VAL A 211 26.46 -7.04 14.30
N ASP A 212 26.09 -8.02 13.48
CA ASP A 212 24.88 -7.95 12.66
C ASP A 212 23.61 -7.85 13.51
N ALA A 213 23.59 -8.52 14.67
CA ALA A 213 22.49 -8.42 15.63
C ALA A 213 22.54 -7.12 16.47
N LEU A 214 23.68 -6.44 16.56
CA LEU A 214 23.82 -5.20 17.32
C LEU A 214 23.00 -4.08 16.68
N TYR A 215 23.17 -3.83 15.38
CA TYR A 215 22.49 -2.74 14.68
C TYR A 215 21.00 -3.01 14.48
N ALA A 216 20.60 -4.29 14.31
CA ALA A 216 19.19 -4.68 14.29
C ALA A 216 18.48 -4.30 15.61
N ARG A 217 19.08 -4.64 16.77
CA ARG A 217 18.52 -4.27 18.09
C ARG A 217 18.50 -2.76 18.33
N LEU A 218 19.53 -2.04 17.89
CA LEU A 218 19.56 -0.58 17.98
C LEU A 218 18.44 0.05 17.16
N ALA A 219 18.15 -0.48 15.97
CA ALA A 219 17.02 -0.04 15.14
C ALA A 219 15.66 -0.33 15.81
N GLU A 220 15.49 -1.48 16.47
CA GLU A 220 14.26 -1.82 17.20
C GLU A 220 13.90 -0.81 18.30
N VAL A 221 14.91 -0.24 18.97
CA VAL A 221 14.72 0.80 19.99
C VAL A 221 14.77 2.22 19.43
N GLY A 222 14.87 2.38 18.10
CA GLY A 222 14.74 3.66 17.40
C GLY A 222 16.05 4.34 16.97
N PHE A 223 17.20 3.67 17.00
CA PHE A 223 18.44 4.20 16.43
C PHE A 223 18.64 3.72 14.98
N ASP A 224 18.28 4.59 14.03
CA ASP A 224 18.35 4.35 12.59
C ASP A 224 19.71 4.77 12.02
N TYR A 225 20.78 4.10 12.43
CA TYR A 225 22.13 4.41 11.96
C TYR A 225 22.34 3.99 10.49
N GLY A 226 22.76 4.94 9.66
CA GLY A 226 23.23 4.72 8.29
C GLY A 226 24.72 4.32 8.24
N PRO A 227 25.26 4.09 7.04
CA PRO A 227 26.60 3.53 6.84
C PRO A 227 27.74 4.27 7.57
N ALA A 228 27.68 5.61 7.68
CA ALA A 228 28.71 6.38 8.39
C ALA A 228 28.80 6.04 9.89
N PHE A 229 27.69 5.64 10.51
CA PHE A 229 27.60 5.33 11.95
C PHE A 229 27.66 3.84 12.26
N GLN A 230 27.63 2.96 11.25
CA GLN A 230 27.79 1.52 11.44
C GLN A 230 29.28 1.10 11.48
N GLY A 231 30.05 1.72 12.38
CA GLY A 231 31.51 1.59 12.42
C GLY A 231 32.05 0.38 13.18
N VAL A 232 31.23 -0.32 13.97
CA VAL A 232 31.70 -1.48 14.77
C VAL A 232 32.06 -2.64 13.85
N ARG A 233 33.31 -3.11 13.91
CA ARG A 233 33.82 -4.23 13.11
C ARG A 233 33.80 -5.54 13.87
N ALA A 234 34.13 -5.47 15.14
CA ALA A 234 34.10 -6.59 16.06
C ALA A 234 33.91 -6.05 17.48
N ALA A 235 33.22 -6.81 18.32
CA ALA A 235 33.03 -6.47 19.71
C ALA A 235 33.06 -7.73 20.59
N TRP A 236 33.51 -7.57 21.83
CA TRP A 236 33.61 -8.65 22.80
C TRP A 236 33.23 -8.19 24.20
N THR A 237 32.73 -9.11 25.01
CA THR A 237 32.52 -8.93 26.45
C THR A 237 33.57 -9.69 27.24
N ALA A 238 34.23 -9.03 28.19
CA ALA A 238 35.11 -9.68 29.15
C ALA A 238 34.85 -9.12 30.56
N GLY A 239 34.20 -9.92 31.41
CA GLY A 239 33.75 -9.48 32.73
C GLY A 239 32.70 -8.38 32.65
N ASP A 240 32.98 -7.23 33.26
CA ASP A 240 32.13 -6.04 33.29
C ASP A 240 32.44 -5.02 32.17
N ALA A 241 33.46 -5.30 31.35
CA ALA A 241 33.90 -4.42 30.27
C ALA A 241 33.53 -4.96 28.87
N VAL A 242 33.24 -4.02 27.97
CA VAL A 242 33.04 -4.28 26.54
C VAL A 242 34.23 -3.75 25.77
N TYR A 243 34.70 -4.50 24.80
CA TYR A 243 35.79 -4.13 23.91
C TYR A 243 35.25 -4.08 22.49
N ALA A 244 35.63 -3.07 21.69
CA ALA A 244 35.25 -3.03 20.28
C ALA A 244 36.35 -2.49 19.38
N GLU A 245 36.43 -3.05 18.18
CA GLU A 245 37.13 -2.46 17.03
C GLU A 245 36.15 -1.61 16.25
N VAL A 246 36.49 -0.35 16.02
CA VAL A 246 35.60 0.59 15.34
C VAL A 246 36.40 1.29 14.25
N ALA A 247 35.84 1.35 13.04
CA ALA A 247 36.47 1.98 11.90
C ALA A 247 35.47 2.80 11.09
N LEU A 248 35.90 3.99 10.63
CA LEU A 248 35.13 4.77 9.67
C LEU A 248 35.05 4.05 8.33
N PRO A 249 33.95 4.22 7.58
CA PRO A 249 33.93 3.86 6.16
C PRO A 249 34.98 4.63 5.36
N ASP A 250 35.49 4.00 4.30
CA ASP A 250 36.57 4.54 3.45
C ASP A 250 36.28 5.96 2.92
N GLU A 251 35.02 6.25 2.63
CA GLU A 251 34.56 7.57 2.15
C GLU A 251 34.86 8.70 3.15
N HIS A 252 34.84 8.41 4.45
CA HIS A 252 35.04 9.39 5.52
C HIS A 252 36.45 9.32 6.14
N ALA A 253 37.14 8.18 6.01
CA ALA A 253 38.48 7.96 6.56
C ALA A 253 39.49 9.05 6.15
N GLY A 254 39.47 9.49 4.89
CA GLY A 254 40.38 10.53 4.38
C GLY A 254 40.26 11.91 5.05
N LYS A 255 39.14 12.20 5.72
CA LYS A 255 38.89 13.48 6.42
C LYS A 255 39.03 13.38 7.94
N ALA A 256 39.27 12.19 8.50
CA ALA A 256 39.36 11.96 9.94
C ALA A 256 40.40 12.86 10.63
N HIS A 257 41.53 13.12 9.99
CA HIS A 257 42.63 13.97 10.48
C HIS A 257 42.25 15.42 10.81
N ARG A 258 41.09 15.89 10.34
CA ARG A 258 40.60 17.25 10.58
C ARG A 258 39.84 17.40 11.90
N TYR A 259 39.53 16.30 12.57
CA TYR A 259 38.84 16.25 13.86
C TYR A 259 39.79 15.78 14.97
N GLY A 260 39.44 16.07 16.23
CA GLY A 260 40.05 15.39 17.37
C GLY A 260 39.84 13.87 17.26
N LEU A 261 38.56 13.49 17.25
CA LEU A 261 38.06 12.18 16.84
C LEU A 261 36.84 12.44 15.95
N HIS A 262 36.75 11.79 14.79
CA HIS A 262 35.63 12.03 13.88
C HIS A 262 34.29 11.71 14.59
N PRO A 263 33.26 12.58 14.55
CA PRO A 263 32.04 12.37 15.33
C PRO A 263 31.36 11.02 15.11
N ALA A 264 31.30 10.55 13.87
CA ALA A 264 30.76 9.21 13.55
C ALA A 264 31.61 8.04 14.12
N LEU A 265 32.94 8.18 14.14
CA LEU A 265 33.83 7.19 14.76
C LEU A 265 33.67 7.19 16.28
N PHE A 266 33.56 8.38 16.85
CA PHE A 266 33.37 8.57 18.28
C PHE A 266 32.02 8.00 18.73
N ASP A 267 30.95 8.24 17.96
CA ASP A 267 29.62 7.73 18.27
C ASP A 267 29.56 6.20 18.14
N ALA A 268 30.12 5.63 17.08
CA ALA A 268 30.21 4.19 16.91
C ALA A 268 31.01 3.49 18.03
N SER A 269 31.90 4.21 18.72
CA SER A 269 32.62 3.71 19.91
C SER A 269 31.71 3.52 21.13
N LEU A 270 30.48 4.05 21.11
CA LEU A 270 29.48 3.87 22.17
C LEU A 270 28.61 2.62 21.95
N HIS A 271 28.40 2.22 20.70
CA HIS A 271 27.29 1.33 20.30
C HIS A 271 27.30 -0.04 20.97
N SER A 272 28.48 -0.65 21.09
CA SER A 272 28.63 -1.95 21.74
C SER A 272 28.36 -1.91 23.26
N GLY A 273 28.42 -0.73 23.87
CA GLY A 273 28.10 -0.50 25.29
C GLY A 273 26.63 -0.15 25.57
N LEU A 274 25.86 0.26 24.55
CA LEU A 274 24.47 0.73 24.73
C LEU A 274 23.54 -0.35 25.29
N GLY A 275 23.75 -1.62 24.95
CA GLY A 275 22.96 -2.74 25.50
C GLY A 275 23.10 -2.96 27.01
N ARG A 276 24.01 -2.25 27.69
CA ARG A 276 24.20 -2.28 29.15
C ARG A 276 23.38 -1.21 29.89
N VAL A 277 22.88 -0.21 29.17
CA VAL A 277 22.09 0.89 29.72
C VAL A 277 20.62 0.58 29.43
N ASP A 278 19.90 0.13 30.46
CA ASP A 278 18.46 -0.21 30.54
C ASP A 278 17.71 -0.52 29.20
N GLN A 279 17.34 -1.80 29.01
CA GLN A 279 16.89 -2.38 27.74
C GLN A 279 15.51 -1.90 27.24
N ASN A 280 14.80 -1.08 28.02
CA ASN A 280 13.40 -0.73 27.76
C ASN A 280 13.18 0.68 27.17
N SER A 281 14.23 1.48 26.92
CA SER A 281 14.07 2.83 26.33
C SER A 281 15.28 3.30 25.53
N ALA A 282 15.06 4.15 24.53
CA ALA A 282 16.12 4.83 23.79
C ALA A 282 16.83 5.85 24.70
N GLY A 283 17.85 5.42 25.43
CA GLY A 283 18.69 6.31 26.23
C GLY A 283 19.62 7.13 25.33
N LEU A 284 19.51 8.47 25.37
CA LEU A 284 20.47 9.34 24.69
C LEU A 284 21.56 9.84 25.66
N PRO A 285 22.79 10.06 25.16
CA PRO A 285 23.81 10.83 25.88
C PRO A 285 23.22 12.15 26.41
N PHE A 286 23.35 12.40 27.70
CA PHE A 286 22.83 13.60 28.34
C PHE A 286 23.94 14.46 28.95
N SER A 287 24.95 13.84 29.58
CA SER A 287 26.07 14.56 30.18
C SER A 287 27.39 13.83 29.94
N TRP A 288 28.41 14.60 29.56
CA TRP A 288 29.76 14.16 29.29
C TRP A 288 30.71 14.79 30.30
N THR A 289 31.54 13.99 30.97
CA THR A 289 32.48 14.48 31.99
C THR A 289 33.89 13.99 31.69
N GLY A 290 34.86 14.89 31.79
CA GLY A 290 36.28 14.60 31.63
C GLY A 290 36.66 14.06 30.25
N VAL A 291 36.12 14.64 29.17
CA VAL A 291 36.47 14.24 27.80
C VAL A 291 37.81 14.85 27.40
N ARG A 292 38.71 14.01 26.90
CA ARG A 292 40.07 14.39 26.50
C ARG A 292 40.43 13.74 25.18
N PHE A 293 41.04 14.51 24.29
CA PHE A 293 41.62 14.01 23.04
C PHE A 293 43.15 14.09 23.10
N GLY A 294 43.82 13.01 22.74
CA GLY A 294 45.28 12.92 22.67
C GLY A 294 45.80 13.22 21.27
N ARG A 295 45.75 12.21 20.39
CA ARG A 295 46.20 12.32 19.00
C ARG A 295 45.02 12.56 18.06
N ARG A 296 45.16 13.51 17.13
CA ARG A 296 44.16 13.77 16.09
C ARG A 296 44.22 12.73 14.98
N GLY A 297 43.06 12.41 14.42
CA GLY A 297 42.96 11.78 13.11
C GLY A 297 42.99 10.26 12.95
N PRO A 298 42.73 9.41 13.96
CA PRO A 298 42.55 8.00 13.69
C PRO A 298 41.29 7.78 12.86
N SER A 299 41.39 6.93 11.83
CA SER A 299 40.24 6.42 11.08
C SER A 299 39.72 5.09 11.62
N ALA A 300 40.49 4.45 12.50
CA ALA A 300 40.13 3.24 13.22
C ALA A 300 40.66 3.31 14.65
N VAL A 301 39.89 2.79 15.60
CA VAL A 301 40.20 2.80 17.03
C VAL A 301 39.79 1.49 17.69
N ARG A 302 40.42 1.22 18.84
CA ARG A 302 40.04 0.19 19.80
C ARG A 302 39.50 0.86 21.05
N VAL A 303 38.31 0.47 21.46
CA VAL A 303 37.65 1.03 22.64
C VAL A 303 37.51 -0.04 23.72
N ARG A 304 37.75 0.37 24.97
CA ARG A 304 37.32 -0.34 26.17
C ARG A 304 36.23 0.50 26.85
N ILE A 305 35.06 -0.10 27.03
CA ILE A 305 33.89 0.49 27.67
C ILE A 305 33.71 -0.18 29.02
N GLY A 306 33.82 0.60 30.10
CA GLY A 306 33.46 0.19 31.45
C GLY A 306 32.16 0.87 31.90
N SER A 307 31.63 0.45 33.05
CA SER A 307 30.48 1.10 33.68
C SER A 307 30.70 1.20 35.18
N ASP A 308 30.58 2.42 35.72
CA ASP A 308 30.68 2.68 37.16
C ASP A 308 29.29 2.64 37.84
N ALA A 309 28.21 2.78 37.06
CA ALA A 309 26.82 2.78 37.52
C ALA A 309 25.85 2.45 36.35
N PRO A 310 24.62 1.96 36.61
CA PRO A 310 23.72 1.40 35.60
C PRO A 310 23.40 2.28 34.38
N SER A 311 23.45 3.60 34.53
CA SER A 311 23.17 4.58 33.46
C SER A 311 24.39 5.39 33.04
N THR A 312 25.59 4.89 33.34
CA THR A 312 26.85 5.58 33.02
C THR A 312 27.87 4.66 32.35
N LEU A 313 28.58 5.21 31.38
CA LEU A 313 29.70 4.56 30.69
C LEU A 313 31.00 5.33 30.92
N ARG A 314 32.11 4.60 30.96
CA ARG A 314 33.48 5.12 30.87
C ARG A 314 34.11 4.57 29.60
N LEU A 315 34.83 5.41 28.86
CA LEU A 315 35.50 4.99 27.63
C LEU A 315 36.99 5.31 27.67
N ASP A 316 37.80 4.29 27.38
CA ASP A 316 39.20 4.44 27.02
C ASP A 316 39.34 4.08 25.54
N ILE A 317 39.87 4.98 24.72
CA ILE A 317 40.00 4.82 23.27
C ILE A 317 41.47 4.87 22.89
N THR A 318 41.93 3.86 22.16
CA THR A 318 43.30 3.72 21.66
C THR A 318 43.31 3.50 20.14
N ASP A 319 44.46 3.67 19.51
CA ASP A 319 44.65 3.27 18.11
C ASP A 319 44.88 1.75 17.98
N GLU A 320 45.14 1.28 16.76
CA GLU A 320 45.43 -0.14 16.47
C GLU A 320 46.74 -0.65 17.11
N HIS A 321 47.61 0.24 17.57
CA HIS A 321 48.86 -0.08 18.27
C HIS A 321 48.68 -0.04 19.80
N GLY A 322 47.51 0.37 20.29
CA GLY A 322 47.20 0.49 21.72
C GLY A 322 47.66 1.81 22.33
N ASP A 323 48.06 2.80 21.51
CA ASP A 323 48.42 4.12 22.00
C ASP A 323 47.17 4.98 22.27
N PRO A 324 47.14 5.81 23.33
CA PRO A 324 45.94 6.55 23.74
C PRO A 324 45.48 7.59 22.70
N VAL A 325 44.20 7.53 22.31
CA VAL A 325 43.53 8.45 21.38
C VAL A 325 42.60 9.41 22.12
N ALA A 326 41.71 8.87 22.97
CA ALA A 326 40.74 9.68 23.71
C ALA A 326 40.31 8.96 25.00
N GLU A 327 39.85 9.75 25.98
CA GLU A 327 39.29 9.25 27.24
C GLU A 327 37.98 9.99 27.51
N VAL A 328 36.97 9.25 27.98
CA VAL A 328 35.72 9.79 28.53
C VAL A 328 35.60 9.23 29.94
N ALA A 329 35.83 10.09 30.94
CA ALA A 329 35.81 9.66 32.33
C ALA A 329 34.41 9.20 32.77
N ARG A 330 33.36 9.89 32.32
CA ARG A 330 31.97 9.50 32.56
C ARG A 330 31.05 10.04 31.46
N LEU A 331 30.14 9.18 31.00
CA LEU A 331 29.07 9.49 30.06
C LEU A 331 27.75 9.02 30.67
N ALA A 332 26.83 9.93 30.96
CA ALA A 332 25.52 9.63 31.53
C ALA A 332 24.43 9.63 30.46
N PHE A 333 23.50 8.67 30.56
CA PHE A 333 22.36 8.53 29.66
C PHE A 333 21.05 8.86 30.38
N ARG A 334 20.08 9.41 29.65
CA ARG A 334 18.70 9.57 30.13
C ARG A 334 17.72 8.94 29.14
N PRO A 335 16.66 8.26 29.63
CA PRO A 335 15.52 7.86 28.81
C PRO A 335 14.92 9.08 28.14
N VAL A 336 14.65 8.99 26.85
CA VAL A 336 13.94 10.04 26.12
C VAL A 336 12.47 9.66 26.07
N GLU A 337 11.62 10.40 26.79
CA GLU A 337 10.18 10.30 26.57
C GLU A 337 9.85 10.94 25.23
N GLN A 338 9.12 10.21 24.37
CA GLN A 338 8.74 10.63 23.02
C GLN A 338 8.09 12.04 23.00
N ALA A 339 7.35 12.38 24.07
CA ALA A 339 6.76 13.69 24.29
C ALA A 339 7.77 14.85 24.35
N GLN A 340 9.02 14.64 24.80
CA GLN A 340 10.03 15.71 24.86
C GLN A 340 10.61 16.03 23.46
N LEU A 341 10.82 15.02 22.62
CA LEU A 341 11.19 15.22 21.21
C LEU A 341 10.07 15.88 20.40
N ASP A 342 8.83 15.58 20.77
CA ASP A 342 7.64 16.20 20.19
C ASP A 342 7.42 17.64 20.70
N SER A 343 7.78 17.94 21.96
CA SER A 343 7.71 19.31 22.51
C SER A 343 8.76 20.28 21.96
N ALA A 344 9.90 19.77 21.48
CA ALA A 344 11.01 20.57 20.96
C ALA A 344 10.73 21.20 19.57
N GLN A 345 9.64 20.82 18.91
CA GLN A 345 9.13 21.47 17.70
C GLN A 345 7.60 21.43 17.75
N ARG A 346 6.95 22.60 17.74
CA ARG A 346 5.50 22.77 17.55
C ARG A 346 4.96 21.69 16.58
N THR A 347 4.23 20.74 17.13
CA THR A 347 4.07 19.33 16.67
C THR A 347 3.19 19.14 15.43
N SER A 348 2.66 20.23 14.88
CA SER A 348 1.65 20.25 13.83
C SER A 348 2.25 20.07 12.41
N ALA A 349 3.45 20.60 12.17
CA ALA A 349 4.08 20.67 10.84
C ALA A 349 4.53 19.31 10.23
N ASN A 350 4.55 18.23 11.02
CA ASN A 350 4.94 16.89 10.56
C ASN A 350 3.77 15.94 10.31
N ALA A 351 2.54 16.34 10.65
CA ALA A 351 1.34 15.53 10.48
C ALA A 351 0.24 16.23 9.66
N LEU A 352 0.45 17.48 9.23
CA LEU A 352 -0.43 18.17 8.28
C LEU A 352 0.22 18.23 6.89
N PHE A 353 -0.48 17.71 5.89
CA PHE A 353 -0.02 17.69 4.50
C PHE A 353 -1.04 18.31 3.54
N ARG A 354 -0.60 18.54 2.31
CA ARG A 354 -1.44 18.99 1.18
C ARG A 354 -1.20 18.15 -0.06
N LEU A 355 -2.20 18.08 -0.93
CA LEU A 355 -2.07 17.48 -2.25
C LEU A 355 -1.44 18.51 -3.21
N ASN A 356 -0.39 18.13 -3.92
CA ASN A 356 0.27 18.96 -4.92
C ASN A 356 0.34 18.22 -6.25
N TRP A 357 0.04 18.91 -7.35
CA TRP A 357 0.10 18.34 -8.70
C TRP A 357 1.41 18.75 -9.36
N MET A 358 2.30 17.77 -9.54
CA MET A 358 3.67 17.99 -9.99
C MET A 358 3.83 17.58 -11.45
N PRO A 359 4.57 18.35 -12.28
CA PRO A 359 4.88 17.95 -13.65
C PRO A 359 5.60 16.61 -13.72
N VAL A 360 5.16 15.74 -14.63
CA VAL A 360 5.79 14.45 -14.91
C VAL A 360 6.82 14.65 -16.03
N PRO A 361 8.11 14.33 -15.81
CA PRO A 361 9.12 14.36 -16.88
C PRO A 361 8.73 13.43 -18.04
N GLY A 362 8.97 13.84 -19.28
CA GLY A 362 8.51 13.15 -20.48
C GLY A 362 8.77 11.64 -20.48
N ALA A 363 7.69 10.85 -20.57
CA ALA A 363 7.72 9.40 -20.53
C ALA A 363 8.06 8.76 -21.88
N GLY A 364 8.55 7.52 -21.85
CA GLY A 364 8.71 6.70 -23.06
C GLY A 364 7.34 6.38 -23.69
N ARG A 365 7.30 6.17 -25.01
CA ARG A 365 6.04 5.80 -25.71
C ARG A 365 5.65 4.36 -25.40
N HIS A 366 4.37 4.13 -25.11
CA HIS A 366 3.83 2.78 -24.97
C HIS A 366 3.83 2.04 -26.33
N PRO A 367 4.36 0.80 -26.41
CA PRO A 367 4.48 0.07 -27.67
C PRO A 367 3.22 -0.72 -28.08
N GLY A 368 2.31 -1.00 -27.15
CA GLY A 368 1.09 -1.79 -27.39
C GLY A 368 -0.08 -0.99 -27.98
N ARG A 369 -1.12 -1.70 -28.44
CA ARG A 369 -2.32 -1.11 -29.07
C ARG A 369 -3.18 -0.38 -28.03
N ILE A 370 -3.70 0.79 -28.39
CA ILE A 370 -4.61 1.60 -27.58
C ILE A 370 -6.00 1.56 -28.22
N VAL A 371 -7.00 1.11 -27.47
CA VAL A 371 -8.39 0.97 -27.93
C VAL A 371 -9.29 1.84 -27.08
N ARG A 372 -10.19 2.60 -27.69
CA ARG A 372 -11.19 3.41 -26.97
C ARG A 372 -12.52 2.65 -26.89
N LEU A 373 -13.17 2.70 -25.73
CA LEU A 373 -14.51 2.14 -25.53
C LEU A 373 -15.57 3.17 -25.93
N ASP A 374 -16.47 2.76 -26.83
CA ASP A 374 -17.65 3.53 -27.20
C ASP A 374 -18.82 3.20 -26.24
N GLY A 375 -18.77 3.79 -25.05
CA GLY A 375 -19.83 3.66 -24.03
C GLY A 375 -19.89 2.31 -23.30
N PRO A 376 -20.87 2.13 -22.39
CA PRO A 376 -20.93 1.01 -21.44
C PRO A 376 -21.06 -0.38 -22.10
N GLY A 377 -21.71 -0.45 -23.27
CA GLY A 377 -21.93 -1.70 -24.00
C GLY A 377 -20.73 -2.15 -24.86
N GLY A 378 -19.73 -1.29 -25.07
CA GLY A 378 -18.59 -1.59 -25.93
C GLY A 378 -17.65 -2.65 -25.37
N LEU A 379 -17.69 -2.89 -24.06
CA LEU A 379 -16.79 -3.81 -23.37
C LEU A 379 -17.02 -5.27 -23.79
N ALA A 380 -18.28 -5.70 -23.95
CA ALA A 380 -18.63 -7.08 -24.32
C ALA A 380 -18.16 -7.47 -25.73
N ALA A 381 -18.00 -6.50 -26.63
CA ALA A 381 -17.54 -6.72 -28.01
C ALA A 381 -16.00 -6.62 -28.15
N LEU A 382 -15.28 -6.31 -27.08
CA LEU A 382 -13.85 -5.99 -27.11
C LEU A 382 -13.02 -7.19 -26.64
N GLU A 383 -12.17 -7.68 -27.55
CA GLU A 383 -11.19 -8.74 -27.32
C GLU A 383 -9.77 -8.13 -27.24
N PRO A 384 -9.31 -7.68 -26.05
CA PRO A 384 -7.98 -7.10 -25.90
C PRO A 384 -6.90 -8.19 -25.88
N ALA A 385 -5.76 -7.92 -26.53
CA ALA A 385 -4.58 -8.77 -26.45
C ALA A 385 -3.73 -8.42 -25.22
N ALA A 386 -2.79 -9.31 -24.86
CA ALA A 386 -1.84 -9.05 -23.79
C ALA A 386 -1.00 -7.80 -24.08
N GLY A 387 -0.98 -6.85 -23.13
CA GLY A 387 -0.31 -5.55 -23.30
C GLY A 387 -1.14 -4.48 -24.01
N ASP A 388 -2.40 -4.76 -24.37
CA ASP A 388 -3.32 -3.73 -24.87
C ASP A 388 -3.78 -2.80 -23.74
N VAL A 389 -4.09 -1.57 -24.14
CA VAL A 389 -4.59 -0.54 -23.24
C VAL A 389 -5.95 -0.10 -23.72
N VAL A 390 -6.95 -0.24 -22.85
CA VAL A 390 -8.34 0.10 -23.12
C VAL A 390 -8.66 1.41 -22.42
N VAL A 391 -9.18 2.39 -23.14
CA VAL A 391 -9.51 3.73 -22.63
C VAL A 391 -11.03 3.86 -22.51
N ALA A 392 -11.52 4.02 -21.29
CA ALA A 392 -12.92 4.23 -20.97
C ALA A 392 -13.14 5.68 -20.53
N GLU A 393 -13.89 6.44 -21.31
CA GLU A 393 -14.28 7.81 -20.95
C GLU A 393 -15.57 7.79 -20.13
N VAL A 394 -15.53 8.44 -18.97
CA VAL A 394 -16.66 8.50 -18.05
C VAL A 394 -17.69 9.49 -18.58
N ALA A 395 -18.87 8.98 -18.93
CA ALA A 395 -19.99 9.80 -19.35
C ALA A 395 -20.76 10.33 -18.14
N VAL A 396 -21.04 11.64 -18.13
CA VAL A 396 -21.93 12.26 -17.14
C VAL A 396 -23.35 12.29 -17.72
N PRO A 397 -24.35 11.71 -17.05
CA PRO A 397 -25.72 11.77 -17.52
C PRO A 397 -26.28 13.19 -17.43
N ASP A 398 -27.16 13.55 -18.36
CA ASP A 398 -27.89 14.83 -18.34
C ASP A 398 -29.01 14.79 -17.29
N VAL A 399 -28.61 14.92 -16.02
CA VAL A 399 -29.50 15.01 -14.86
C VAL A 399 -29.25 16.32 -14.13
N SER A 400 -30.31 16.96 -13.65
CA SER A 400 -30.22 18.29 -13.03
C SER A 400 -29.63 18.29 -11.62
N ASP A 401 -29.62 17.14 -10.93
CA ASP A 401 -29.14 17.01 -9.55
C ASP A 401 -27.73 16.41 -9.49
N VAL A 402 -26.79 17.16 -8.92
CA VAL A 402 -25.36 16.79 -8.82
C VAL A 402 -25.16 15.53 -7.96
N ALA A 403 -25.92 15.37 -6.87
CA ALA A 403 -25.80 14.20 -6.01
C ALA A 403 -26.20 12.92 -6.77
N THR A 404 -27.32 12.97 -7.48
CA THR A 404 -27.77 11.86 -8.34
C THR A 404 -26.82 11.59 -9.50
N ALA A 405 -26.27 12.63 -10.15
CA ALA A 405 -25.24 12.48 -11.17
C ALA A 405 -24.00 11.74 -10.61
N ALA A 406 -23.47 12.19 -9.48
CA ALA A 406 -22.29 11.61 -8.85
C ALA A 406 -22.48 10.13 -8.51
N ARG A 407 -23.62 9.77 -7.93
CA ARG A 407 -23.94 8.37 -7.61
C ARG A 407 -24.09 7.50 -8.86
N THR A 408 -24.80 8.00 -9.87
CA THR A 408 -25.05 7.28 -11.12
C THR A 408 -23.75 7.01 -11.86
N VAL A 409 -22.90 8.02 -11.99
CA VAL A 409 -21.57 7.92 -12.62
C VAL A 409 -20.71 6.91 -11.87
N THR A 410 -20.65 7.00 -10.55
CA THR A 410 -19.83 6.12 -9.72
C THR A 410 -20.30 4.66 -9.79
N ALA A 411 -21.61 4.43 -9.78
CA ALA A 411 -22.20 3.10 -9.96
C ALA A 411 -21.92 2.52 -11.35
N GLY A 412 -21.97 3.34 -12.40
CA GLY A 412 -21.59 2.95 -13.76
C GLY A 412 -20.12 2.54 -13.86
N VAL A 413 -19.22 3.29 -13.22
CA VAL A 413 -17.80 2.90 -13.16
C VAL A 413 -17.59 1.64 -12.32
N LEU A 414 -18.29 1.47 -11.20
CA LEU A 414 -18.21 0.23 -10.41
C LEU A 414 -18.63 -0.99 -11.26
N ALA A 415 -19.71 -0.88 -12.04
CA ALA A 415 -20.12 -1.93 -12.96
C ALA A 415 -19.04 -2.23 -14.01
N LEU A 416 -18.46 -1.18 -14.62
CA LEU A 416 -17.33 -1.33 -15.56
C LEU A 416 -16.13 -2.05 -14.91
N LEU A 417 -15.75 -1.68 -13.69
CA LEU A 417 -14.64 -2.32 -12.98
C LEU A 417 -14.95 -3.78 -12.68
N ARG A 418 -16.18 -4.11 -12.26
CA ARG A 418 -16.62 -5.48 -12.00
C ARG A 418 -16.61 -6.33 -13.27
N ASP A 419 -17.15 -5.82 -14.36
CA ASP A 419 -17.16 -6.53 -15.65
C ASP A 419 -15.74 -6.68 -16.23
N TRP A 420 -14.86 -5.70 -15.99
CA TRP A 420 -13.45 -5.78 -16.35
C TRP A 420 -12.69 -6.84 -15.55
N LEU A 421 -12.97 -6.95 -14.25
CA LEU A 421 -12.31 -7.89 -13.34
C LEU A 421 -12.86 -9.31 -13.46
N ALA A 422 -14.14 -9.47 -13.79
CA ALA A 422 -14.78 -10.78 -13.97
C ALA A 422 -14.29 -11.55 -15.21
N ASP A 423 -13.71 -10.87 -16.20
CA ASP A 423 -13.20 -11.48 -17.42
C ASP A 423 -11.68 -11.64 -17.37
N GLU A 424 -11.21 -12.87 -17.10
CA GLU A 424 -9.78 -13.17 -16.97
C GLU A 424 -8.97 -12.91 -18.23
N ARG A 425 -9.59 -12.92 -19.43
CA ARG A 425 -8.90 -12.58 -20.69
C ARG A 425 -8.34 -11.15 -20.66
N ARG A 426 -8.94 -10.28 -19.85
CA ARG A 426 -8.55 -8.88 -19.67
C ARG A 426 -7.48 -8.71 -18.58
N ALA A 427 -7.03 -9.79 -17.93
CA ALA A 427 -6.01 -9.74 -16.90
C ALA A 427 -4.63 -9.28 -17.41
N ALA A 428 -4.37 -9.52 -18.69
CA ALA A 428 -3.15 -9.10 -19.37
C ALA A 428 -3.21 -7.67 -19.96
N ALA A 429 -4.38 -7.03 -19.94
CA ALA A 429 -4.62 -5.68 -20.46
C ALA A 429 -4.75 -4.66 -19.32
N ARG A 430 -4.62 -3.37 -19.66
CA ARG A 430 -4.79 -2.26 -18.70
C ARG A 430 -5.98 -1.39 -19.07
N LEU A 431 -6.82 -1.05 -18.08
CA LEU A 431 -7.94 -0.13 -18.24
C LEU A 431 -7.55 1.28 -17.79
N VAL A 432 -7.73 2.26 -18.67
CA VAL A 432 -7.57 3.69 -18.40
C VAL A 432 -8.94 4.29 -18.22
N VAL A 433 -9.26 4.76 -17.01
CA VAL A 433 -10.50 5.46 -16.69
C VAL A 433 -10.26 6.95 -16.85
N VAL A 434 -11.03 7.59 -17.71
CA VAL A 434 -10.84 8.99 -18.11
C VAL A 434 -11.97 9.85 -17.57
N THR A 435 -11.61 10.87 -16.80
CA THR A 435 -12.54 11.89 -16.33
C THR A 435 -12.21 13.26 -16.94
N ARG A 436 -13.14 14.22 -16.82
CA ARG A 436 -12.93 15.61 -17.25
C ARG A 436 -13.18 16.58 -16.12
N GLY A 437 -12.15 17.31 -15.72
CA GLY A 437 -12.20 18.29 -14.65
C GLY A 437 -12.60 17.72 -13.29
N ALA A 438 -12.52 16.41 -13.05
CA ALA A 438 -12.99 15.78 -11.81
C ALA A 438 -12.11 16.11 -10.59
N VAL A 439 -10.90 16.61 -10.81
CA VAL A 439 -9.93 16.98 -9.78
C VAL A 439 -9.45 18.41 -9.98
N ALA A 440 -9.19 19.12 -8.87
CA ALA A 440 -8.54 20.42 -8.92
C ALA A 440 -7.02 20.23 -9.05
N ALA A 441 -6.48 20.37 -10.27
CA ALA A 441 -5.05 20.30 -10.53
C ALA A 441 -4.38 21.69 -10.62
N GLY A 442 -5.13 22.73 -10.24
CA GLY A 442 -4.78 24.15 -10.19
C GLY A 442 -5.93 24.93 -9.54
N ASP A 443 -6.16 26.19 -9.94
CA ASP A 443 -7.20 27.06 -9.36
C ASP A 443 -8.61 26.86 -9.96
N GLU A 444 -8.88 25.70 -10.55
CA GLU A 444 -10.13 25.40 -11.24
C GLU A 444 -11.18 24.78 -10.31
N ALA A 445 -12.47 25.04 -10.59
CA ALA A 445 -13.55 24.38 -9.90
C ALA A 445 -13.74 22.94 -10.44
N PRO A 446 -13.58 21.89 -9.63
CA PRO A 446 -13.72 20.52 -10.09
C PRO A 446 -15.18 20.15 -10.41
N ASP A 447 -15.40 19.21 -11.34
CA ASP A 447 -16.68 18.56 -11.62
C ASP A 447 -17.00 17.51 -10.55
N LEU A 448 -18.01 17.84 -9.74
CA LEU A 448 -18.46 17.00 -8.63
C LEU A 448 -19.11 15.69 -9.09
N ALA A 449 -19.65 15.60 -10.31
CA ALA A 449 -20.30 14.38 -10.80
C ALA A 449 -19.27 13.26 -11.04
N GLN A 450 -18.04 13.60 -11.40
CA GLN A 450 -16.98 12.64 -11.71
C GLN A 450 -15.97 12.47 -10.57
N ALA A 451 -15.90 13.39 -9.62
CA ALA A 451 -14.97 13.33 -8.48
C ALA A 451 -14.96 11.99 -7.70
N PRO A 452 -16.10 11.34 -7.38
CA PRO A 452 -16.08 10.09 -6.62
C PRO A 452 -15.43 8.92 -7.38
N VAL A 453 -15.37 8.97 -8.72
CA VAL A 453 -14.70 7.95 -9.54
C VAL A 453 -13.24 7.80 -9.16
N TRP A 454 -12.57 8.91 -8.82
CA TRP A 454 -11.17 8.89 -8.42
C TRP A 454 -10.94 8.07 -7.15
N GLY A 455 -11.79 8.24 -6.14
CA GLY A 455 -11.71 7.46 -4.90
C GLY A 455 -11.96 5.96 -5.14
N LEU A 456 -12.99 5.62 -5.93
CA LEU A 456 -13.31 4.24 -6.29
C LEU A 456 -12.15 3.54 -7.00
N VAL A 457 -11.61 4.17 -8.05
CA VAL A 457 -10.55 3.58 -8.86
C VAL A 457 -9.20 3.56 -8.10
N ARG A 458 -8.92 4.51 -7.21
CA ARG A 458 -7.76 4.45 -6.30
C ARG A 458 -7.77 3.23 -5.39
N SER A 459 -8.95 2.87 -4.87
CA SER A 459 -9.12 1.62 -4.12
C SER A 459 -8.90 0.40 -5.01
N ALA A 460 -9.49 0.38 -6.22
CA ALA A 460 -9.26 -0.69 -7.20
C ALA A 460 -7.79 -0.82 -7.65
N GLN A 461 -7.04 0.29 -7.74
CA GLN A 461 -5.59 0.29 -8.00
C GLN A 461 -4.80 -0.36 -6.86
N SER A 462 -5.24 -0.17 -5.62
CA SER A 462 -4.63 -0.80 -4.44
C SER A 462 -4.95 -2.29 -4.38
N GLU A 463 -6.17 -2.67 -4.77
CA GLU A 463 -6.60 -4.07 -4.87
C GLU A 463 -5.91 -4.79 -6.03
N HIS A 464 -5.76 -4.15 -7.20
CA HIS A 464 -5.20 -4.74 -8.41
C HIS A 464 -4.09 -3.85 -9.03
N PRO A 465 -2.87 -3.85 -8.45
CA PRO A 465 -1.78 -3.03 -8.93
C PRO A 465 -1.47 -3.23 -10.42
N GLY A 466 -1.33 -2.13 -11.15
CA GLY A 466 -0.99 -2.13 -12.59
C GLY A 466 -2.15 -2.41 -13.56
N ARG A 467 -3.34 -2.81 -13.08
CA ARG A 467 -4.52 -3.08 -13.92
C ARG A 467 -5.28 -1.81 -14.34
N PHE A 468 -5.15 -0.73 -13.59
CA PHE A 468 -5.91 0.51 -13.77
C PHE A 468 -5.04 1.76 -13.81
N GLN A 469 -5.38 2.72 -14.68
CA GLN A 469 -4.80 4.06 -14.72
C GLN A 469 -5.93 5.11 -14.72
N LEU A 470 -5.76 6.19 -13.96
CA LEU A 470 -6.67 7.33 -13.93
C LEU A 470 -6.06 8.49 -14.73
N VAL A 471 -6.86 9.09 -15.61
CA VAL A 471 -6.46 10.27 -16.38
C VAL A 471 -7.60 11.29 -16.31
N ASP A 472 -7.33 12.49 -15.79
CA ASP A 472 -8.27 13.60 -15.86
C ASP A 472 -7.84 14.63 -16.92
N LEU A 473 -8.77 15.08 -17.74
CA LEU A 473 -8.53 15.96 -18.88
C LEU A 473 -9.22 17.33 -18.71
N ASP A 474 -8.71 18.35 -19.39
CA ASP A 474 -9.49 19.57 -19.65
C ASP A 474 -10.70 19.26 -20.53
N ALA A 475 -11.73 20.09 -20.47
CA ALA A 475 -12.97 19.94 -21.25
C ALA A 475 -12.72 19.71 -22.76
N ASP A 476 -11.78 20.47 -23.36
CA ASP A 476 -11.50 20.43 -24.80
C ASP A 476 -10.18 19.71 -25.18
N ALA A 477 -9.57 18.95 -24.25
CA ALA A 477 -8.27 18.34 -24.52
C ALA A 477 -8.34 17.15 -25.49
N ALA A 478 -7.41 17.14 -26.45
CA ALA A 478 -7.07 15.97 -27.27
C ALA A 478 -5.73 15.37 -26.79
N PRO A 479 -5.75 14.33 -25.94
CA PRO A 479 -4.53 13.81 -25.31
C PRO A 479 -3.68 12.94 -26.25
N ASP A 480 -2.35 12.99 -26.08
CA ASP A 480 -1.45 11.97 -26.62
C ASP A 480 -1.49 10.72 -25.72
N TRP A 481 -2.39 9.80 -26.05
CA TRP A 481 -2.58 8.56 -25.28
C TRP A 481 -1.30 7.72 -25.18
N ALA A 482 -0.44 7.69 -26.20
CA ALA A 482 0.78 6.90 -26.16
C ALA A 482 1.78 7.42 -25.12
N ALA A 483 1.80 8.74 -24.90
CA ALA A 483 2.62 9.38 -23.87
C ALA A 483 2.02 9.19 -22.46
N LEU A 484 0.71 9.37 -22.29
CA LEU A 484 0.03 9.21 -20.99
C LEU A 484 0.10 7.77 -20.47
N VAL A 485 -0.12 6.81 -21.37
CA VAL A 485 -0.08 5.39 -21.06
C VAL A 485 1.36 4.92 -20.79
N GLY A 486 2.34 5.52 -21.46
CA GLY A 486 3.75 5.21 -21.24
C GLY A 486 4.34 5.78 -19.94
N ALA A 487 3.64 6.69 -19.26
CA ALA A 487 4.08 7.22 -17.98
C ALA A 487 3.99 6.17 -16.87
N ASP A 488 5.03 6.05 -16.05
CA ASP A 488 5.07 5.20 -14.85
C ASP A 488 4.31 5.86 -13.67
N GLU A 489 3.09 6.31 -13.96
CA GLU A 489 2.19 7.00 -13.03
C GLU A 489 0.77 6.44 -13.18
N PRO A 490 0.18 5.91 -12.09
CA PRO A 490 -1.18 5.36 -12.14
C PRO A 490 -2.26 6.46 -12.15
N GLN A 491 -1.90 7.71 -11.88
CA GLN A 491 -2.83 8.83 -11.75
C GLN A 491 -2.23 10.07 -12.42
N LEU A 492 -2.95 10.63 -13.39
CA LEU A 492 -2.50 11.76 -14.19
C LEU A 492 -3.62 12.80 -14.33
N ALA A 493 -3.24 14.07 -14.37
CA ALA A 493 -4.10 15.16 -14.84
C ALA A 493 -3.40 15.88 -16.00
N VAL A 494 -4.15 16.20 -17.04
CA VAL A 494 -3.66 16.97 -18.19
C VAL A 494 -4.31 18.35 -18.14
N ARG A 495 -3.48 19.38 -17.94
CA ARG A 495 -3.89 20.79 -17.89
C ARG A 495 -3.08 21.63 -18.85
N ARG A 496 -3.74 22.26 -19.82
CA ARG A 496 -3.11 23.12 -20.84
C ARG A 496 -1.89 22.45 -21.52
N GLY A 497 -1.97 21.14 -21.74
CA GLY A 497 -0.91 20.31 -22.34
C GLY A 497 0.19 19.83 -21.38
N ALA A 498 0.19 20.27 -20.12
CA ALA A 498 1.10 19.74 -19.10
C ALA A 498 0.53 18.46 -18.48
N VAL A 499 1.36 17.42 -18.35
CA VAL A 499 1.01 16.17 -17.66
C VAL A 499 1.48 16.28 -16.21
N LEU A 500 0.53 16.20 -15.28
CA LEU A 500 0.74 16.35 -13.85
C LEU A 500 0.40 15.05 -13.12
N ALA A 501 1.11 14.75 -12.04
CA ALA A 501 0.79 13.65 -11.15
C ALA A 501 0.66 14.14 -9.70
N PRO A 502 -0.26 13.57 -8.91
CA PRO A 502 -0.50 14.00 -7.54
C PRO A 502 0.63 13.52 -6.62
N ARG A 503 1.05 14.38 -5.70
CA ARG A 503 2.06 14.13 -4.66
C ARG A 503 1.61 14.73 -3.34
N LEU A 504 1.81 14.01 -2.26
CA LEU A 504 1.66 14.56 -0.92
C LEU A 504 2.88 15.43 -0.61
N ALA A 505 2.64 16.65 -0.16
CA ALA A 505 3.68 17.63 0.18
C ALA A 505 3.39 18.30 1.51
N ARG A 506 4.45 18.80 2.16
CA ARG A 506 4.29 19.62 3.36
C ARG A 506 3.79 21.03 2.96
N PRO A 507 2.91 21.66 3.75
CA PRO A 507 2.56 23.05 3.56
C PRO A 507 3.81 23.93 3.63
N THR A 508 3.91 24.93 2.76
CA THR A 508 5.01 25.90 2.74
C THR A 508 4.44 27.30 2.91
N GLY A 509 4.93 28.05 3.89
CA GLY A 509 4.50 29.43 4.16
C GLY A 509 3.76 29.58 5.49
N ARG A 510 3.73 30.80 6.02
CA ARG A 510 3.03 31.15 7.25
C ARG A 510 1.53 31.23 6.96
N LEU A 511 0.74 30.49 7.73
CA LEU A 511 -0.71 30.56 7.64
C LEU A 511 -1.19 31.89 8.22
N PRO A 512 -2.13 32.59 7.56
CA PRO A 512 -2.78 33.77 8.14
C PRO A 512 -3.57 33.37 9.40
N GLU A 513 -3.95 34.36 10.20
CA GLU A 513 -4.86 34.11 11.32
C GLU A 513 -6.21 33.65 10.77
N ALA A 514 -6.76 32.55 11.31
CA ALA A 514 -8.08 32.07 10.89
C ALA A 514 -9.11 33.16 11.24
N PRO A 515 -10.13 33.39 10.39
CA PRO A 515 -11.24 34.22 10.80
C PRO A 515 -11.83 33.65 12.10
N PRO A 516 -12.11 34.49 13.10
CA PRO A 516 -12.73 34.05 14.33
C PRO A 516 -14.08 33.39 14.01
N LEU A 517 -14.44 32.35 14.76
CA LEU A 517 -15.82 31.86 14.70
C LEU A 517 -16.70 32.91 15.39
N ASP A 518 -17.80 33.26 14.76
CA ASP A 518 -18.79 34.12 15.38
C ASP A 518 -19.46 33.36 16.53
N ALA A 519 -19.16 33.77 17.77
CA ALA A 519 -19.63 33.13 18.98
C ALA A 519 -21.15 33.29 19.19
N ASP A 520 -21.77 34.33 18.59
CA ASP A 520 -23.19 34.63 18.75
C ASP A 520 -24.09 33.80 17.81
N GLY A 521 -23.49 33.17 16.79
CA GLY A 521 -24.16 32.35 15.78
C GLY A 521 -24.25 30.85 16.12
N ILE A 522 -25.02 30.11 15.34
CA ILE A 522 -25.15 28.65 15.48
C ILE A 522 -24.06 27.95 14.69
N VAL A 523 -23.37 27.00 15.34
CA VAL A 523 -22.49 26.04 14.68
C VAL A 523 -23.20 24.69 14.54
N LEU A 524 -23.44 24.28 13.29
CA LEU A 524 -24.06 23.00 12.95
C LEU A 524 -23.01 21.88 12.89
N ILE A 525 -23.22 20.79 13.63
CA ILE A 525 -22.40 19.59 13.57
C ILE A 525 -23.28 18.39 13.18
N THR A 526 -23.09 17.88 11.96
CA THR A 526 -23.78 16.65 11.51
C THR A 526 -22.98 15.42 11.93
N GLY A 527 -23.66 14.37 12.39
CA GLY A 527 -23.01 13.30 13.15
C GLY A 527 -22.57 13.77 14.54
N GLY A 528 -23.14 14.87 15.05
CA GLY A 528 -22.63 15.59 16.23
C GLY A 528 -22.83 14.89 17.58
N THR A 529 -23.65 13.84 17.64
CA THR A 529 -23.97 13.14 18.90
C THR A 529 -23.04 11.96 19.22
N GLY A 530 -22.09 11.62 18.34
CA GLY A 530 -21.18 10.50 18.57
C GLY A 530 -19.87 10.62 17.80
N GLY A 531 -18.91 9.77 18.16
CA GLY A 531 -17.60 9.72 17.54
C GLY A 531 -16.87 11.07 17.51
N LEU A 532 -16.27 11.40 16.36
CA LEU A 532 -15.52 12.66 16.18
C LEU A 532 -16.43 13.89 16.31
N GLY A 533 -17.71 13.80 15.96
CA GLY A 533 -18.64 14.93 16.09
C GLY A 533 -18.73 15.45 17.52
N ALA A 534 -18.79 14.55 18.51
CA ALA A 534 -18.81 14.90 19.93
C ALA A 534 -17.45 15.43 20.43
N VAL A 535 -16.34 14.91 19.93
CA VAL A 535 -14.98 15.41 20.24
C VAL A 535 -14.83 16.86 19.77
N PHE A 536 -15.23 17.15 18.53
CA PHE A 536 -15.13 18.49 17.97
C PHE A 536 -16.17 19.46 18.57
N ALA A 537 -17.36 18.99 18.97
CA ALA A 537 -18.30 19.81 19.72
C ALA A 537 -17.65 20.38 21.00
N ARG A 538 -16.99 19.53 21.79
CA ARG A 538 -16.27 19.94 23.01
C ARG A 538 -15.13 20.92 22.70
N HIS A 539 -14.35 20.63 21.66
CA HIS A 539 -13.22 21.48 21.27
C HIS A 539 -13.67 22.87 20.84
N LEU A 540 -14.75 22.95 20.04
CA LEU A 540 -15.31 24.22 19.57
C LEU A 540 -15.76 25.13 20.73
N VAL A 541 -16.37 24.56 21.78
CA VAL A 541 -16.73 25.32 22.98
C VAL A 541 -15.49 25.74 23.77
N LYS A 542 -14.58 24.80 24.07
CA LYS A 542 -13.41 25.07 24.93
C LYS A 542 -12.42 26.05 24.30
N GLN A 543 -12.12 25.89 23.01
CA GLN A 543 -11.05 26.62 22.35
C GLN A 543 -11.54 27.89 21.66
N TYR A 544 -12.77 27.89 21.15
CA TYR A 544 -13.32 29.00 20.36
C TYR A 544 -14.49 29.71 21.02
N GLY A 545 -14.91 29.28 22.22
CA GLY A 545 -15.99 29.94 22.95
C GLY A 545 -17.33 29.91 22.23
N VAL A 546 -17.59 28.88 21.42
CA VAL A 546 -18.87 28.74 20.71
C VAL A 546 -20.00 28.61 21.73
N GLU A 547 -20.94 29.55 21.71
CA GLU A 547 -22.04 29.58 22.68
C GLU A 547 -23.22 28.70 22.26
N ARG A 548 -23.43 28.46 20.95
CA ARG A 548 -24.60 27.73 20.44
C ARG A 548 -24.22 26.64 19.44
N LEU A 549 -24.58 25.40 19.78
CA LEU A 549 -24.36 24.22 18.96
C LEU A 549 -25.67 23.59 18.51
N LEU A 550 -25.76 23.23 17.22
CA LEU A 550 -26.81 22.37 16.70
C LEU A 550 -26.21 21.01 16.33
N LEU A 551 -26.48 19.99 17.15
CA LEU A 551 -26.00 18.63 16.95
C LEU A 551 -27.05 17.81 16.22
N VAL A 552 -26.76 17.42 14.99
CA VAL A 552 -27.71 16.70 14.12
C VAL A 552 -27.29 15.25 13.93
N SER A 553 -28.25 14.35 14.11
CA SER A 553 -28.09 12.94 13.73
C SER A 553 -29.46 12.33 13.41
N ARG A 554 -29.50 11.21 12.67
CA ARG A 554 -30.76 10.50 12.37
C ARG A 554 -31.55 10.10 13.62
N ARG A 555 -30.84 9.82 14.74
CA ARG A 555 -31.46 9.41 16.01
C ARG A 555 -31.83 10.60 16.91
N GLY A 556 -31.30 11.79 16.64
CA GLY A 556 -31.48 12.98 17.47
C GLY A 556 -31.18 12.71 18.95
N ALA A 557 -32.08 13.14 19.84
CA ALA A 557 -31.97 12.93 21.29
C ALA A 557 -31.98 11.45 21.71
N ALA A 558 -32.47 10.54 20.86
CA ALA A 558 -32.43 9.11 21.13
C ALA A 558 -31.05 8.47 20.81
N ALA A 559 -30.05 9.26 20.41
CA ALA A 559 -28.69 8.76 20.24
C ALA A 559 -28.05 8.42 21.61
N PRO A 560 -27.36 7.27 21.75
CA PRO A 560 -26.66 6.93 23.00
C PRO A 560 -25.65 8.01 23.40
N GLY A 561 -25.70 8.46 24.65
CA GLY A 561 -24.80 9.50 25.19
C GLY A 561 -25.15 10.94 24.78
N ALA A 562 -26.26 11.19 24.08
CA ALA A 562 -26.64 12.55 23.66
C ALA A 562 -26.95 13.47 24.84
N ASP A 563 -27.74 13.01 25.82
CA ASP A 563 -28.09 13.81 27.00
C ASP A 563 -26.87 14.14 27.86
N GLU A 564 -25.95 13.19 28.00
CA GLU A 564 -24.67 13.38 28.71
C GLU A 564 -23.79 14.41 28.02
N LEU A 565 -23.70 14.36 26.69
CA LEU A 565 -22.96 15.33 25.89
C LEU A 565 -23.56 16.74 26.00
N VAL A 566 -24.89 16.87 25.96
CA VAL A 566 -25.56 18.17 26.13
C VAL A 566 -25.29 18.75 27.52
N ALA A 567 -25.39 17.93 28.57
CA ALA A 567 -25.09 18.37 29.93
C ALA A 567 -23.62 18.79 30.10
N GLU A 568 -22.69 18.07 29.47
CA GLU A 568 -21.26 18.42 29.47
C GLU A 568 -21.01 19.76 28.77
N LEU A 569 -21.58 19.96 27.58
CA LEU A 569 -21.44 21.21 26.82
C LEU A 569 -22.05 22.41 27.57
N ALA A 570 -23.18 22.21 28.25
CA ALA A 570 -23.77 23.22 29.14
C ALA A 570 -22.84 23.56 30.32
N GLY A 571 -22.16 22.57 30.90
CA GLY A 571 -21.14 22.78 31.94
C GLY A 571 -19.91 23.55 31.44
N LEU A 572 -19.63 23.50 30.12
CA LEU A 572 -18.57 24.26 29.45
C LEU A 572 -19.03 25.66 28.98
N GLY A 573 -20.31 26.01 29.18
CA GLY A 573 -20.85 27.33 28.87
C GLY A 573 -21.58 27.45 27.53
N ALA A 574 -21.91 26.34 26.85
CA ALA A 574 -22.60 26.35 25.56
C ALA A 574 -24.02 25.76 25.62
N GLU A 575 -24.94 26.33 24.87
CA GLU A 575 -26.29 25.80 24.62
C GLU A 575 -26.26 24.83 23.42
N ALA A 576 -26.37 23.54 23.69
CA ALA A 576 -26.42 22.51 22.65
C ALA A 576 -27.87 22.04 22.40
N THR A 577 -28.37 22.27 21.18
CA THR A 577 -29.64 21.70 20.72
C THR A 577 -29.39 20.44 19.91
N VAL A 578 -30.09 19.35 20.23
CA VAL A 578 -30.01 18.10 19.47
C VAL A 578 -31.25 17.94 18.59
N ALA A 579 -31.04 17.76 17.29
CA ALA A 579 -32.13 17.54 16.34
C ALA A 579 -32.03 16.18 15.65
N ALA A 580 -33.18 15.51 15.53
CA ALA A 580 -33.33 14.34 14.65
C ALA A 580 -33.56 14.82 13.22
N CYS A 581 -32.61 14.56 12.33
CA CYS A 581 -32.73 14.89 10.90
C CYS A 581 -31.80 13.98 10.10
N ASP A 582 -32.32 13.41 9.00
CA ASP A 582 -31.47 12.82 7.99
C ASP A 582 -30.94 13.93 7.07
N VAL A 583 -29.65 14.24 7.20
CA VAL A 583 -29.01 15.30 6.40
C VAL A 583 -28.90 14.93 4.93
N ALA A 584 -29.12 13.66 4.57
CA ALA A 584 -29.27 13.21 3.18
C ALA A 584 -30.73 13.30 2.67
N ASP A 585 -31.65 13.88 3.45
CA ASP A 585 -32.98 14.31 3.00
C ASP A 585 -33.02 15.84 2.90
N ARG A 586 -33.14 16.33 1.66
CA ARG A 586 -33.11 17.77 1.38
C ARG A 586 -34.27 18.53 2.03
N ALA A 587 -35.46 17.92 2.12
CA ALA A 587 -36.64 18.57 2.66
C ALA A 587 -36.57 18.66 4.20
N GLU A 588 -36.12 17.60 4.86
CA GLU A 588 -35.88 17.63 6.31
C GLU A 588 -34.80 18.65 6.68
N LEU A 589 -33.68 18.67 5.96
CA LEU A 589 -32.59 19.62 6.22
C LEU A 589 -33.04 21.06 5.99
N ALA A 590 -33.78 21.34 4.91
CA ALA A 590 -34.32 22.67 4.63
C ALA A 590 -35.29 23.14 5.73
N ALA A 591 -36.16 22.24 6.22
CA ALA A 591 -37.07 22.54 7.32
C ALA A 591 -36.31 22.84 8.63
N LEU A 592 -35.27 22.07 8.94
CA LEU A 592 -34.43 22.29 10.11
C LEU A 592 -33.69 23.63 10.04
N LEU A 593 -33.07 23.94 8.90
CA LEU A 593 -32.33 25.20 8.70
C LEU A 593 -33.26 26.42 8.68
N GLY A 594 -34.47 26.29 8.14
CA GLY A 594 -35.47 27.36 8.11
C GLY A 594 -36.09 27.69 9.49
N ALA A 595 -35.96 26.78 10.46
CA ALA A 595 -36.50 26.94 11.81
C ALA A 595 -35.47 27.50 12.82
N LEU A 596 -34.26 27.86 12.38
CA LEU A 596 -33.21 28.30 13.29
C LEU A 596 -33.54 29.66 13.92
N PRO A 597 -33.44 29.79 15.26
CA PRO A 597 -33.73 31.05 15.95
C PRO A 597 -32.62 32.11 15.78
N TYR A 598 -31.44 31.70 15.34
CA TYR A 598 -30.26 32.55 15.14
C TYR A 598 -29.57 32.21 13.81
N PRO A 599 -28.75 33.13 13.25
CA PRO A 599 -27.99 32.86 12.03
C PRO A 599 -27.05 31.66 12.17
N LEU A 600 -27.00 30.82 11.14
CA LEU A 600 -26.00 29.76 11.01
C LEU A 600 -24.67 30.37 10.55
N THR A 601 -23.59 30.16 11.31
CA THR A 601 -22.28 30.79 11.07
C THR A 601 -21.16 29.79 10.78
N ALA A 602 -21.35 28.51 11.09
CA ALA A 602 -20.43 27.45 10.67
C ALA A 602 -21.11 26.08 10.52
N VAL A 603 -20.52 25.24 9.66
CA VAL A 603 -20.93 23.85 9.42
C VAL A 603 -19.73 22.92 9.59
N VAL A 604 -19.89 21.86 10.37
CA VAL A 604 -18.96 20.73 10.48
C VAL A 604 -19.69 19.46 10.09
N HIS A 605 -19.28 18.84 8.99
CA HIS A 605 -19.87 17.62 8.46
C HIS A 605 -19.03 16.39 8.86
N ALA A 606 -19.44 15.71 9.92
CA ALA A 606 -18.78 14.50 10.44
C ALA A 606 -19.62 13.22 10.25
N ALA A 607 -20.75 13.30 9.54
CA ALA A 607 -21.58 12.13 9.26
C ALA A 607 -20.89 11.17 8.26
N GLY A 608 -21.03 9.87 8.51
CA GLY A 608 -20.47 8.83 7.64
C GLY A 608 -20.87 7.44 8.11
N VAL A 609 -20.80 6.47 7.20
CA VAL A 609 -21.00 5.04 7.45
C VAL A 609 -19.96 4.25 6.65
N LEU A 610 -19.63 3.05 7.13
CA LEU A 610 -18.76 2.09 6.46
C LEU A 610 -19.57 0.87 6.03
N ASP A 611 -19.24 0.30 4.87
CA ASP A 611 -19.83 -0.93 4.31
C ASP A 611 -18.83 -1.52 3.31
N ASP A 612 -17.69 -1.96 3.83
CA ASP A 612 -16.50 -2.29 3.04
C ASP A 612 -16.69 -3.57 2.21
N ALA A 613 -16.24 -3.55 0.96
CA ALA A 613 -16.22 -4.67 0.04
C ALA A 613 -15.15 -4.48 -1.03
N VAL A 614 -14.52 -5.56 -1.48
CA VAL A 614 -13.59 -5.53 -2.64
C VAL A 614 -14.34 -5.17 -3.91
N ALA A 615 -13.65 -4.55 -4.87
CA ALA A 615 -14.24 -4.04 -6.11
C ALA A 615 -15.06 -5.10 -6.88
N GLU A 616 -14.60 -6.36 -6.90
CA GLU A 616 -15.29 -7.48 -7.56
C GLU A 616 -16.66 -7.81 -6.96
N ARG A 617 -16.83 -7.59 -5.65
CA ARG A 617 -18.02 -8.01 -4.88
C ARG A 617 -18.89 -6.85 -4.41
N MET A 618 -18.40 -5.62 -4.48
CA MET A 618 -19.13 -4.44 -4.05
C MET A 618 -20.42 -4.27 -4.86
N THR A 619 -21.55 -4.21 -4.16
CA THR A 619 -22.85 -3.99 -4.82
C THR A 619 -23.19 -2.51 -4.97
N ALA A 620 -24.10 -2.19 -5.89
CA ALA A 620 -24.57 -0.83 -6.09
C ALA A 620 -25.28 -0.28 -4.84
N GLU A 621 -25.96 -1.14 -4.09
CA GLU A 621 -26.65 -0.79 -2.85
C GLU A 621 -25.67 -0.48 -1.71
N GLN A 622 -24.58 -1.24 -1.59
CA GLN A 622 -23.51 -0.95 -0.64
C GLN A 622 -22.81 0.37 -0.99
N LEU A 623 -22.58 0.62 -2.29
CA LEU A 623 -22.02 1.88 -2.77
C LEU A 623 -22.94 3.06 -2.44
N ASP A 624 -24.24 2.99 -2.78
CA ASP A 624 -25.22 4.04 -2.51
C ASP A 624 -25.35 4.34 -1.01
N ARG A 625 -25.42 3.31 -0.17
CA ARG A 625 -25.53 3.45 1.29
C ARG A 625 -24.41 4.27 1.90
N VAL A 626 -23.18 4.12 1.39
CA VAL A 626 -22.00 4.86 1.87
C VAL A 626 -21.90 6.26 1.25
N LEU A 627 -22.31 6.41 -0.01
CA LEU A 627 -22.32 7.72 -0.67
C LEU A 627 -23.36 8.66 -0.05
N ARG A 628 -24.60 8.22 0.21
CA ARG A 628 -25.70 9.10 0.66
C ARG A 628 -25.37 10.03 1.84
N PRO A 629 -24.88 9.54 3.00
CA PRO A 629 -24.63 10.42 4.15
C PRO A 629 -23.44 11.37 3.97
N LYS A 630 -22.65 11.25 2.90
CA LYS A 630 -21.51 12.12 2.59
C LYS A 630 -21.74 12.97 1.34
N VAL A 631 -22.19 12.38 0.24
CA VAL A 631 -22.41 13.05 -1.05
C VAL A 631 -23.68 13.88 -1.01
N ASP A 632 -24.85 13.26 -0.88
CA ASP A 632 -26.14 13.97 -0.84
C ASP A 632 -26.15 15.01 0.28
N ALA A 633 -25.72 14.61 1.48
CA ALA A 633 -25.65 15.51 2.62
C ALA A 633 -24.78 16.74 2.37
N ALA A 634 -23.58 16.56 1.78
CA ALA A 634 -22.71 17.69 1.52
C ALA A 634 -23.21 18.58 0.37
N VAL A 635 -23.87 18.02 -0.65
CA VAL A 635 -24.55 18.79 -1.70
C VAL A 635 -25.67 19.64 -1.09
N TYR A 636 -26.55 19.04 -0.29
CA TYR A 636 -27.67 19.77 0.29
C TYR A 636 -27.22 20.81 1.31
N LEU A 637 -26.20 20.50 2.12
CA LEU A 637 -25.57 21.49 2.98
C LEU A 637 -24.98 22.63 2.15
N HIS A 638 -24.30 22.35 1.04
CA HIS A 638 -23.74 23.39 0.18
C HIS A 638 -24.82 24.29 -0.42
N GLU A 639 -25.86 23.72 -1.02
CA GLU A 639 -26.96 24.46 -1.65
C GLU A 639 -27.76 25.29 -0.65
N LEU A 640 -28.19 24.68 0.47
CA LEU A 640 -29.08 25.31 1.44
C LEU A 640 -28.35 26.36 2.29
N THR A 641 -27.02 26.31 2.36
CA THR A 641 -26.21 27.30 3.09
C THR A 641 -25.48 28.30 2.21
N ALA A 642 -25.64 28.24 0.88
CA ALA A 642 -24.95 29.14 -0.06
C ALA A 642 -25.23 30.64 0.20
N GLY A 643 -26.43 30.96 0.71
CA GLY A 643 -26.82 32.34 1.08
C GLY A 643 -26.49 32.75 2.52
N HIS A 644 -25.88 31.87 3.32
CA HIS A 644 -25.51 32.15 4.71
C HIS A 644 -24.09 32.71 4.78
N ASP A 645 -23.85 33.67 5.68
CA ASP A 645 -22.53 34.26 5.93
C ASP A 645 -21.69 33.33 6.82
N LEU A 646 -21.30 32.18 6.25
CA LEU A 646 -20.52 31.18 6.98
C LEU A 646 -19.06 31.63 7.14
N SER A 647 -18.54 31.50 8.34
CA SER A 647 -17.11 31.65 8.64
C SER A 647 -16.33 30.35 8.39
N ALA A 648 -16.99 29.20 8.48
CA ALA A 648 -16.39 27.88 8.26
C ALA A 648 -17.39 26.87 7.68
N PHE A 649 -16.92 26.05 6.74
CA PHE A 649 -17.62 24.90 6.20
C PHE A 649 -16.62 23.74 6.11
N VAL A 650 -16.61 22.87 7.11
CA VAL A 650 -15.60 21.82 7.27
C VAL A 650 -16.19 20.45 6.98
N LEU A 651 -15.56 19.71 6.06
CA LEU A 651 -15.97 18.37 5.66
C LEU A 651 -14.96 17.35 6.20
N PHE A 652 -15.43 16.35 6.93
CA PHE A 652 -14.55 15.29 7.43
C PHE A 652 -14.43 14.19 6.38
N SER A 653 -13.30 14.21 5.70
CA SER A 653 -12.89 13.24 4.69
C SER A 653 -11.93 12.20 5.31
N SER A 654 -11.30 11.38 4.48
CA SER A 654 -10.33 10.37 4.91
C SER A 654 -9.20 10.26 3.91
N VAL A 655 -7.99 10.00 4.40
CA VAL A 655 -6.82 9.69 3.58
C VAL A 655 -7.04 8.48 2.64
N ALA A 656 -7.99 7.61 2.96
CA ALA A 656 -8.43 6.51 2.09
C ALA A 656 -8.93 7.00 0.72
N GLY A 657 -9.53 8.20 0.63
CA GLY A 657 -9.94 8.83 -0.63
C GLY A 657 -8.78 9.26 -1.51
N LEU A 658 -7.57 9.42 -0.96
CA LEU A 658 -6.38 9.90 -1.66
C LEU A 658 -5.39 8.78 -2.00
N ILE A 659 -5.06 7.92 -1.03
CA ILE A 659 -4.12 6.81 -1.23
C ILE A 659 -4.83 5.62 -1.90
N GLY A 660 -6.12 5.43 -1.61
CA GLY A 660 -6.82 4.17 -1.87
C GLY A 660 -6.56 3.17 -0.73
N SER A 661 -7.59 2.45 -0.33
CA SER A 661 -7.51 1.38 0.66
C SER A 661 -8.26 0.16 0.10
N PRO A 662 -7.65 -1.04 0.07
CA PRO A 662 -8.32 -2.25 -0.40
C PRO A 662 -9.63 -2.50 0.35
N GLY A 663 -10.71 -2.77 -0.38
CA GLY A 663 -12.04 -3.01 0.18
C GLY A 663 -12.85 -1.76 0.50
N GLN A 664 -12.30 -0.56 0.31
CA GLN A 664 -12.95 0.69 0.71
C GLN A 664 -13.33 1.58 -0.48
N GLY A 665 -13.62 0.99 -1.64
CA GLY A 665 -13.93 1.74 -2.87
C GLY A 665 -15.09 2.73 -2.74
N ASN A 666 -16.16 2.35 -2.05
CA ASN A 666 -17.32 3.20 -1.77
C ASN A 666 -17.00 4.34 -0.80
N TYR A 667 -16.28 4.06 0.29
CA TYR A 667 -15.86 5.05 1.27
C TYR A 667 -14.84 6.02 0.67
N ALA A 668 -13.86 5.52 -0.09
CA ALA A 668 -12.90 6.34 -0.82
C ALA A 668 -13.59 7.26 -1.83
N ALA A 669 -14.57 6.74 -2.59
CA ALA A 669 -15.38 7.53 -3.52
C ALA A 669 -16.14 8.67 -2.80
N ALA A 670 -16.83 8.36 -1.70
CA ALA A 670 -17.56 9.34 -0.92
C ALA A 670 -16.66 10.47 -0.38
N ASN A 671 -15.45 10.13 0.07
CA ASN A 671 -14.48 11.11 0.57
C ASN A 671 -13.84 11.95 -0.56
N ALA A 672 -13.56 11.35 -1.72
CA ALA A 672 -13.08 12.09 -2.89
C ALA A 672 -14.09 13.15 -3.38
N PHE A 673 -15.39 12.89 -3.23
CA PHE A 673 -16.43 13.90 -3.47
C PHE A 673 -16.34 15.08 -2.49
N LEU A 674 -16.18 14.80 -1.18
CA LEU A 674 -16.04 15.85 -0.16
C LEU A 674 -14.82 16.74 -0.43
N ASP A 675 -13.71 16.12 -0.83
CA ASP A 675 -12.47 16.82 -1.19
C ASP A 675 -12.72 17.77 -2.37
N ALA A 676 -13.37 17.29 -3.44
CA ALA A 676 -13.70 18.11 -4.61
C ALA A 676 -14.71 19.22 -4.29
N LEU A 677 -15.71 18.97 -3.43
CA LEU A 677 -16.68 19.98 -3.03
C LEU A 677 -16.01 21.12 -2.25
N ALA A 678 -15.05 20.81 -1.36
CA ALA A 678 -14.32 21.84 -0.64
C ALA A 678 -13.52 22.74 -1.60
N GLU A 679 -12.84 22.16 -2.59
CA GLU A 679 -12.13 22.92 -3.62
C GLU A 679 -13.09 23.75 -4.49
N ARG A 680 -14.24 23.21 -4.90
CA ARG A 680 -15.26 23.97 -5.65
C ARG A 680 -15.77 25.18 -4.85
N ARG A 681 -16.10 24.99 -3.57
CA ARG A 681 -16.54 26.10 -2.70
C ARG A 681 -15.48 27.20 -2.63
N ARG A 682 -14.20 26.83 -2.51
CA ARG A 682 -13.09 27.80 -2.51
C ARG A 682 -12.96 28.54 -3.85
N ALA A 683 -13.10 27.83 -4.97
CA ALA A 683 -13.10 28.46 -6.30
C ALA A 683 -14.27 29.44 -6.50
N GLU A 684 -15.40 29.21 -5.83
CA GLU A 684 -16.57 30.10 -5.82
C GLU A 684 -16.46 31.25 -4.79
N GLY A 685 -15.36 31.33 -4.04
CA GLY A 685 -15.15 32.33 -2.99
C GLY A 685 -15.90 32.03 -1.68
N LEU A 686 -16.49 30.85 -1.54
CA LEU A 686 -17.15 30.40 -0.32
C LEU A 686 -16.15 29.67 0.61
N PRO A 687 -16.33 29.72 1.95
CA PRO A 687 -15.56 28.86 2.84
C PRO A 687 -15.83 27.39 2.54
N GLY A 688 -14.76 26.59 2.49
CA GLY A 688 -14.81 25.15 2.27
C GLY A 688 -13.47 24.51 2.61
N THR A 689 -13.44 23.58 3.56
CA THR A 689 -12.22 22.84 3.91
C THR A 689 -12.55 21.38 4.14
N SER A 690 -11.96 20.49 3.34
CA SER A 690 -11.97 19.05 3.55
C SER A 690 -10.74 18.65 4.34
N LEU A 691 -10.94 17.84 5.38
CA LEU A 691 -9.88 17.26 6.20
C LEU A 691 -9.83 15.75 5.92
N ALA A 692 -8.87 15.32 5.11
CA ALA A 692 -8.63 13.91 4.81
C ALA A 692 -7.87 13.25 5.97
N TRP A 693 -8.60 12.87 7.02
CA TRP A 693 -8.04 12.33 8.26
C TRP A 693 -7.35 10.99 8.06
N GLY A 694 -6.20 10.85 8.74
CA GLY A 694 -5.58 9.57 9.07
C GLY A 694 -6.29 8.85 10.22
N LEU A 695 -5.67 7.78 10.73
CA LEU A 695 -6.25 6.95 11.77
C LEU A 695 -6.21 7.65 13.14
N TRP A 696 -7.30 7.55 13.90
CA TRP A 696 -7.42 8.04 15.27
C TRP A 696 -7.24 6.88 16.25
N ALA A 697 -6.47 7.09 17.33
CA ALA A 697 -6.11 6.03 18.28
C ALA A 697 -7.25 5.61 19.23
N GLU A 698 -8.16 6.52 19.55
CA GLU A 698 -9.24 6.27 20.52
C GLU A 698 -10.53 5.83 19.83
N ALA A 699 -11.34 5.00 20.52
CA ALA A 699 -12.61 4.44 20.06
C ALA A 699 -13.72 5.47 19.72
N ALA A 700 -13.41 6.77 19.77
CA ALA A 700 -14.31 7.88 19.53
C ALA A 700 -14.58 8.13 18.03
N GLY A 701 -14.70 7.10 17.16
CA GLY A 701 -15.02 7.29 15.74
C GLY A 701 -15.14 5.99 14.95
N MET A 702 -15.30 6.08 13.62
CA MET A 702 -15.33 4.91 12.71
C MET A 702 -14.03 4.09 12.74
N GLY A 703 -12.93 4.63 13.29
CA GLY A 703 -11.69 3.86 13.54
C GLY A 703 -11.79 2.86 14.70
N GLY A 704 -12.75 3.05 15.61
CA GLY A 704 -12.98 2.15 16.75
C GLY A 704 -13.74 0.85 16.39
N THR A 705 -14.20 0.70 15.15
CA THR A 705 -14.80 -0.53 14.63
C THR A 705 -13.80 -1.43 13.89
N LEU A 706 -12.55 -0.98 13.72
CA LEU A 706 -11.47 -1.79 13.17
C LEU A 706 -10.94 -2.73 14.25
N ASP A 707 -10.79 -4.00 13.89
CA ASP A 707 -10.09 -4.99 14.71
C ASP A 707 -8.57 -4.72 14.70
N GLU A 708 -7.82 -5.43 15.57
CA GLU A 708 -6.35 -5.31 15.64
C GLU A 708 -5.67 -5.57 14.29
N ALA A 709 -6.28 -6.39 13.44
CA ALA A 709 -5.80 -6.69 12.08
C ALA A 709 -5.95 -5.47 11.14
N GLY A 710 -7.08 -4.74 11.19
CA GLY A 710 -7.31 -3.52 10.44
C GLY A 710 -6.37 -2.38 10.82
N VAL A 711 -6.08 -2.21 12.11
CA VAL A 711 -5.11 -1.21 12.62
C VAL A 711 -3.69 -1.57 12.18
N SER A 712 -3.30 -2.85 12.30
CA SER A 712 -1.99 -3.35 11.88
C SER A 712 -1.76 -3.19 10.37
N ARG A 713 -2.80 -3.36 9.55
CA ARG A 713 -2.73 -3.18 8.10
C ARG A 713 -2.39 -1.74 7.71
N LEU A 714 -3.04 -0.76 8.33
CA LEU A 714 -2.81 0.66 8.08
C LEU A 714 -1.43 1.14 8.58
N ALA A 715 -1.00 0.64 9.75
CA ALA A 715 0.36 0.87 10.26
C ALA A 715 1.43 0.39 9.26
N ARG A 716 1.22 -0.78 8.64
CA ARG A 716 2.11 -1.33 7.60
C ARG A 716 2.11 -0.53 6.29
N MET A 717 1.05 0.23 6.02
CA MET A 717 0.99 1.19 4.90
C MET A 717 1.67 2.54 5.23
N GLY A 718 2.30 2.65 6.41
CA GLY A 718 3.04 3.84 6.84
C GLY A 718 2.16 4.93 7.45
N ALA A 719 0.92 4.62 7.86
CA ALA A 719 0.02 5.54 8.57
C ALA A 719 -0.18 5.08 10.02
N ALA A 720 0.32 5.85 10.99
CA ALA A 720 0.22 5.53 12.41
C ALA A 720 -0.99 6.24 13.03
N PRO A 721 -1.70 5.62 14.01
CA PRO A 721 -2.81 6.27 14.69
C PRO A 721 -2.34 7.44 15.55
N PHE A 722 -2.93 8.62 15.49
CA PHE A 722 -2.60 9.72 16.40
C PHE A 722 -3.65 9.91 17.51
N ALA A 723 -3.21 10.47 18.64
CA ALA A 723 -4.06 10.77 19.79
C ALA A 723 -5.02 11.93 19.51
N THR A 724 -6.10 12.01 20.29
CA THR A 724 -7.17 12.99 20.10
C THR A 724 -6.65 14.43 20.16
N GLU A 725 -5.73 14.71 21.08
CA GLU A 725 -5.12 16.03 21.28
C GLU A 725 -4.42 16.52 20.01
N LEU A 726 -3.59 15.66 19.40
CA LEU A 726 -2.89 16.01 18.15
C LEU A 726 -3.88 16.21 17.01
N GLY A 727 -4.97 15.43 16.95
CA GLY A 727 -6.03 15.62 15.97
C GLY A 727 -6.71 16.99 16.08
N LEU A 728 -6.97 17.46 17.31
CA LEU A 728 -7.54 18.79 17.57
C LEU A 728 -6.56 19.91 17.20
N GLU A 729 -5.27 19.77 17.49
CA GLU A 729 -4.23 20.72 17.08
C GLU A 729 -4.14 20.85 15.54
N LEU A 730 -4.23 19.72 14.82
CA LEU A 730 -4.20 19.70 13.36
C LEU A 730 -5.45 20.33 12.74
N PHE A 731 -6.62 20.20 13.37
CA PHE A 731 -7.82 20.92 12.96
C PHE A 731 -7.65 22.44 13.10
N ASP A 732 -7.10 22.89 14.22
CA ASP A 732 -6.84 24.32 14.47
C ASP A 732 -5.85 24.89 13.44
N GLU A 733 -4.82 24.13 13.09
CA GLU A 733 -3.86 24.53 12.05
C GLU A 733 -4.51 24.55 10.66
N ALA A 734 -5.27 23.52 10.29
CA ALA A 734 -5.92 23.44 8.99
C ALA A 734 -6.87 24.62 8.74
N ARG A 735 -7.59 25.08 9.77
CA ARG A 735 -8.53 26.22 9.66
C ARG A 735 -7.85 27.55 9.32
N ARG A 736 -6.58 27.73 9.69
CA ARG A 736 -5.78 28.94 9.38
C ARG A 736 -5.35 29.02 7.92
N SER A 737 -5.48 27.93 7.18
CA SER A 737 -4.66 27.71 6.00
C SER A 737 -5.26 28.18 4.68
N GLY A 738 -6.57 28.47 4.65
CA GLY A 738 -7.30 28.94 3.47
C GLY A 738 -7.45 27.96 2.30
N GLU A 739 -6.80 26.78 2.34
CA GLU A 739 -6.87 25.78 1.26
C GLU A 739 -8.13 24.90 1.37
N GLY A 740 -8.56 24.35 0.22
CA GLY A 740 -9.73 23.48 0.10
C GLY A 740 -9.49 22.09 0.69
N LEU A 741 -8.35 21.46 0.43
CA LEU A 741 -8.01 20.13 0.95
C LEU A 741 -6.77 20.14 1.88
N ARG A 742 -6.92 19.57 3.08
CA ARG A 742 -5.82 19.28 4.00
C ARG A 742 -5.81 17.80 4.39
N VAL A 743 -4.62 17.27 4.58
CA VAL A 743 -4.41 15.84 4.87
C VAL A 743 -3.72 15.69 6.23
N PRO A 744 -4.48 15.73 7.33
CA PRO A 744 -3.96 15.45 8.66
C PRO A 744 -3.74 13.94 8.85
N VAL A 745 -2.49 13.49 8.74
CA VAL A 745 -2.09 12.08 8.87
C VAL A 745 -0.71 11.97 9.51
N ARG A 746 -0.54 11.05 10.47
CA ARG A 746 0.77 10.73 11.03
C ARG A 746 1.43 9.64 10.21
N LEU A 747 2.52 9.99 9.53
CA LEU A 747 3.26 9.05 8.67
C LEU A 747 4.47 8.45 9.39
N ASP A 748 4.63 7.14 9.28
CA ASP A 748 5.85 6.43 9.70
C ASP A 748 6.87 6.46 8.56
N PHE A 749 7.80 7.41 8.62
CA PHE A 749 8.83 7.57 7.59
C PHE A 749 9.80 6.38 7.50
N ALA A 750 9.98 5.59 8.56
CA ALA A 750 10.81 4.39 8.51
C ALA A 750 10.13 3.30 7.66
N ALA A 751 8.84 3.06 7.92
CA ALA A 751 8.02 2.17 7.11
C ALA A 751 7.95 2.62 5.64
N LEU A 752 7.79 3.93 5.39
CA LEU A 752 7.79 4.48 4.02
C LEU A 752 9.13 4.30 3.30
N ARG A 753 10.27 4.50 3.99
CA ARG A 753 11.60 4.24 3.40
C ARG A 753 11.80 2.76 3.10
N ALA A 754 11.34 1.86 3.98
CA ALA A 754 11.38 0.43 3.73
C ALA A 754 10.53 0.05 2.50
N ALA A 755 9.30 0.57 2.41
CA ALA A 755 8.44 0.39 1.24
C ALA A 755 9.04 0.99 -0.05
N ALA A 756 9.77 2.10 0.05
CA ALA A 756 10.47 2.70 -1.09
C ALA A 756 11.58 1.77 -1.61
N ARG A 757 12.36 1.15 -0.71
CA ARG A 757 13.42 0.19 -1.08
C ARG A 757 12.88 -1.08 -1.74
N SER A 758 11.71 -1.56 -1.32
CA SER A 758 11.06 -2.73 -1.91
C SER A 758 10.21 -2.41 -3.15
N GLY A 759 10.09 -1.14 -3.55
CA GLY A 759 9.24 -0.71 -4.66
C GLY A 759 7.74 -0.73 -4.35
N MET A 760 7.34 -0.88 -3.09
CA MET A 760 5.95 -0.88 -2.60
C MET A 760 5.40 0.50 -2.25
N LEU A 761 6.22 1.56 -2.32
CA LEU A 761 5.78 2.90 -1.92
C LEU A 761 4.66 3.43 -2.85
N PRO A 762 3.48 3.80 -2.31
CA PRO A 762 2.43 4.44 -3.10
C PRO A 762 2.94 5.68 -3.84
N PRO A 763 2.65 5.86 -5.14
CA PRO A 763 3.18 6.98 -5.93
C PRO A 763 2.90 8.37 -5.35
N LEU A 764 1.77 8.54 -4.66
CA LEU A 764 1.41 9.75 -3.94
C LEU A 764 2.47 10.17 -2.91
N LEU A 765 3.14 9.21 -2.26
CA LEU A 765 4.10 9.43 -1.17
C LEU A 765 5.55 9.59 -1.65
N ARG A 766 5.83 9.40 -2.95
CA ARG A 766 7.18 9.53 -3.54
C ARG A 766 7.83 10.90 -3.29
N GLY A 767 7.03 11.95 -3.08
CA GLY A 767 7.52 13.30 -2.78
C GLY A 767 8.03 13.50 -1.34
N LEU A 768 7.77 12.56 -0.43
CA LEU A 768 8.07 12.70 1.00
C LEU A 768 9.35 11.99 1.45
N VAL A 769 9.84 11.03 0.67
CA VAL A 769 11.07 10.27 0.96
C VAL A 769 12.04 10.37 -0.24
N PRO A 770 13.34 10.65 -0.02
CA PRO A 770 14.32 10.60 -1.10
C PRO A 770 14.45 9.15 -1.59
N ALA A 771 13.95 8.86 -2.78
CA ALA A 771 14.19 7.58 -3.43
C ALA A 771 15.50 7.68 -4.25
N PRO A 772 16.46 6.75 -4.10
CA PRO A 772 17.56 6.67 -5.05
C PRO A 772 16.99 6.44 -6.45
N ALA A 773 17.53 7.14 -7.45
CA ALA A 773 17.13 6.97 -8.85
C ALA A 773 17.16 5.48 -9.20
N ARG A 774 16.03 4.95 -9.69
CA ARG A 774 15.93 3.57 -10.19
C ARG A 774 17.02 3.36 -11.25
N ARG A 775 18.16 2.80 -10.85
CA ARG A 775 18.87 1.88 -11.75
C ARG A 775 17.88 0.75 -11.99
N ALA A 776 17.71 0.34 -13.25
CA ALA A 776 17.10 -0.94 -13.55
C ALA A 776 17.97 -2.01 -12.88
N ALA A 777 17.66 -2.29 -11.62
CA ALA A 777 18.41 -3.16 -10.75
C ALA A 777 17.42 -4.22 -10.30
N GLY A 778 17.54 -5.40 -10.90
CA GLY A 778 17.04 -6.63 -10.30
C GLY A 778 17.72 -6.78 -8.95
N GLY A 779 17.01 -6.42 -7.89
CA GLY A 779 17.41 -6.64 -6.52
C GLY A 779 16.23 -7.25 -5.79
N GLY A 780 16.23 -8.57 -5.68
CA GLY A 780 15.34 -9.31 -4.76
C GLY A 780 14.29 -10.20 -5.41
N SER A 781 14.33 -10.47 -6.72
CA SER A 781 13.38 -11.44 -7.29
C SER A 781 13.67 -12.84 -6.74
N LEU A 782 12.61 -13.61 -6.51
CA LEU A 782 12.72 -15.04 -6.19
C LEU A 782 13.66 -15.76 -7.17
N ALA A 783 13.68 -15.36 -8.46
CA ALA A 783 14.62 -15.86 -9.45
C ALA A 783 16.11 -15.66 -9.08
N GLN A 784 16.48 -14.54 -8.44
CA GLN A 784 17.83 -14.31 -7.94
C GLN A 784 18.14 -15.09 -6.66
N ARG A 785 17.17 -15.24 -5.73
CA ARG A 785 17.34 -16.10 -4.54
C ARG A 785 17.51 -17.58 -4.91
N LEU A 786 16.91 -17.99 -6.03
CA LEU A 786 17.03 -19.34 -6.57
C LEU A 786 18.27 -19.53 -7.47
N ALA A 787 18.95 -18.45 -7.87
CA ALA A 787 20.19 -18.51 -8.63
C ALA A 787 21.30 -19.11 -7.76
N GLY A 788 21.76 -20.32 -8.12
CA GLY A 788 22.77 -21.06 -7.37
C GLY A 788 22.23 -22.07 -6.35
N VAL A 789 20.92 -22.15 -6.14
CA VAL A 789 20.30 -23.16 -5.27
C VAL A 789 20.03 -24.45 -6.08
N PRO A 790 20.51 -25.64 -5.61
CA PRO A 790 20.21 -26.92 -6.25
C PRO A 790 18.71 -27.19 -6.33
N PRO A 791 18.20 -27.89 -7.36
CA PRO A 791 16.76 -28.14 -7.55
C PRO A 791 16.04 -28.71 -6.33
N THR A 792 16.74 -29.52 -5.52
CA THR A 792 16.23 -30.14 -4.29
C THR A 792 16.02 -29.16 -3.12
N GLY A 793 16.67 -27.99 -3.12
CA GLY A 793 16.56 -26.97 -2.06
C GLY A 793 15.68 -25.78 -2.44
N ARG A 794 15.23 -25.68 -3.70
CA ARG A 794 14.48 -24.52 -4.20
C ARG A 794 13.11 -24.38 -3.56
N GLU A 795 12.39 -25.49 -3.39
CA GLU A 795 11.05 -25.49 -2.79
C GLU A 795 11.09 -24.97 -1.34
N GLN A 796 12.14 -25.29 -0.58
CA GLN A 796 12.33 -24.80 0.79
C GLN A 796 12.53 -23.29 0.83
N VAL A 797 13.35 -22.74 -0.06
CA VAL A 797 13.61 -21.29 -0.16
C VAL A 797 12.33 -20.54 -0.57
N VAL A 798 11.53 -21.11 -1.49
CA VAL A 798 10.24 -20.52 -1.87
C VAL A 798 9.25 -20.61 -0.70
N LEU A 799 9.22 -21.72 0.03
CA LEU A 799 8.35 -21.90 1.19
C LEU A 799 8.68 -20.90 2.32
N GLU A 800 9.96 -20.67 2.60
CA GLU A 800 10.39 -19.65 3.55
C GLU A 800 9.91 -18.26 3.12
N LEU A 801 10.06 -17.90 1.84
CA LEU A 801 9.53 -16.65 1.31
C LEU A 801 7.99 -16.55 1.49
N VAL A 802 7.25 -17.62 1.18
CA VAL A 802 5.79 -17.61 1.34
C VAL A 802 5.42 -17.46 2.81
N ARG A 803 6.08 -18.16 3.72
CA ARG A 803 5.85 -18.05 5.18
C ARG A 803 6.21 -16.67 5.70
N GLU A 804 7.28 -16.06 5.23
CA GLU A 804 7.64 -14.66 5.52
C GLU A 804 6.49 -13.72 5.13
N GLN A 805 5.94 -13.86 3.91
CA GLN A 805 4.84 -13.01 3.46
C GLN A 805 3.53 -13.28 4.22
N VAL A 806 3.22 -14.55 4.53
CA VAL A 806 2.03 -14.94 5.29
C VAL A 806 2.10 -14.39 6.72
N ALA A 807 3.25 -14.55 7.39
CA ALA A 807 3.49 -13.99 8.72
C ALA A 807 3.34 -12.46 8.70
N ALA A 808 3.89 -11.80 7.68
CA ALA A 808 3.78 -10.36 7.51
C ALA A 808 2.34 -9.87 7.28
N VAL A 809 1.46 -10.68 6.66
CA VAL A 809 0.02 -10.36 6.49
C VAL A 809 -0.73 -10.55 7.80
N LEU A 810 -0.47 -11.66 8.50
CA LEU A 810 -1.11 -12.00 9.78
C LEU A 810 -0.58 -11.19 10.97
N GLY A 811 0.53 -10.45 10.81
CA GLY A 811 1.14 -9.68 11.90
C GLY A 811 2.00 -10.51 12.85
N HIS A 812 2.45 -11.70 12.43
CA HIS A 812 3.41 -12.49 13.18
C HIS A 812 4.84 -11.99 12.93
N THR A 813 5.60 -11.81 14.01
CA THR A 813 7.01 -11.43 13.95
C THR A 813 7.93 -12.60 13.57
N ASP A 814 7.47 -13.84 13.76
CA ASP A 814 8.20 -15.07 13.42
C ASP A 814 7.50 -15.85 12.27
N PRO A 815 8.12 -15.96 11.08
CA PRO A 815 7.65 -16.83 9.98
C PRO A 815 7.57 -18.32 10.35
N GLY A 816 8.35 -18.75 11.34
CA GLY A 816 8.36 -20.09 11.90
C GLY A 816 7.05 -20.51 12.56
N ALA A 817 6.25 -19.54 13.03
CA ALA A 817 4.96 -19.77 13.65
C ALA A 817 3.85 -20.15 12.64
N VAL A 818 4.06 -19.90 11.35
CA VAL A 818 3.10 -20.25 10.30
C VAL A 818 3.28 -21.72 9.92
N ASP A 819 2.29 -22.55 10.25
CA ASP A 819 2.23 -23.95 9.81
C ASP A 819 2.07 -24.01 8.26
N PRO A 820 3.00 -24.63 7.52
CA PRO A 820 2.98 -24.63 6.07
C PRO A 820 1.83 -25.43 5.44
N ASP A 821 1.26 -26.40 6.17
CA ASP A 821 0.22 -27.31 5.68
C ASP A 821 -1.20 -26.89 6.11
N ARG A 822 -1.29 -26.00 7.10
CA ARG A 822 -2.57 -25.49 7.60
C ARG A 822 -3.26 -24.57 6.58
N GLY A 823 -4.58 -24.72 6.49
CA GLY A 823 -5.41 -23.93 5.59
C GLY A 823 -5.38 -22.43 5.93
N PHE A 824 -5.30 -21.56 4.93
CA PHE A 824 -5.30 -20.10 5.14
C PHE A 824 -6.54 -19.59 5.90
N LYS A 825 -7.72 -20.19 5.67
CA LYS A 825 -8.94 -19.88 6.45
C LYS A 825 -8.79 -20.19 7.94
N ASP A 826 -8.17 -21.32 8.27
CA ASP A 826 -7.93 -21.73 9.66
C ASP A 826 -6.83 -20.90 10.34
N LEU A 827 -6.02 -20.18 9.54
CA LEU A 827 -5.03 -19.19 9.97
C LEU A 827 -5.61 -17.77 10.07
N GLY A 828 -6.91 -17.58 9.78
CA GLY A 828 -7.59 -16.29 9.90
C GLY A 828 -7.54 -15.40 8.65
N PHE A 829 -7.25 -15.95 7.47
CA PHE A 829 -7.34 -15.18 6.22
C PHE A 829 -8.80 -14.87 5.85
N ASP A 830 -9.09 -13.59 5.68
CA ASP A 830 -10.29 -13.09 5.03
C ASP A 830 -10.02 -12.76 3.54
N SER A 831 -11.04 -12.27 2.83
CA SER A 831 -10.91 -11.91 1.40
C SER A 831 -9.91 -10.78 1.15
N LEU A 832 -9.62 -9.93 2.13
CA LEU A 832 -8.69 -8.79 2.00
C LEU A 832 -7.25 -9.20 2.27
N ALA A 833 -7.02 -10.05 3.28
CA ALA A 833 -5.75 -10.67 3.58
C ALA A 833 -5.25 -11.53 2.40
N ALA A 834 -6.17 -12.19 1.69
CA ALA A 834 -5.85 -12.93 0.47
C ALA A 834 -5.32 -12.01 -0.65
N VAL A 835 -5.95 -10.85 -0.85
CA VAL A 835 -5.49 -9.84 -1.83
C VAL A 835 -4.13 -9.26 -1.44
N GLU A 836 -3.92 -8.94 -0.16
CA GLU A 836 -2.64 -8.43 0.36
C GLU A 836 -1.51 -9.44 0.15
N LEU A 837 -1.74 -10.72 0.49
CA LEU A 837 -0.75 -11.79 0.29
C LEU A 837 -0.41 -11.98 -1.18
N ARG A 838 -1.42 -12.05 -2.06
CA ARG A 838 -1.20 -12.19 -3.51
C ARG A 838 -0.36 -11.04 -4.06
N ASN A 839 -0.65 -9.80 -3.67
CA ASN A 839 0.09 -8.61 -4.12
C ASN A 839 1.56 -8.66 -3.68
N ARG A 840 1.80 -8.99 -2.40
CA ARG A 840 3.15 -9.15 -1.85
C ARG A 840 3.94 -10.25 -2.55
N LEU A 841 3.32 -11.41 -2.74
CA LEU A 841 3.96 -12.55 -3.41
C LEU A 841 4.25 -12.26 -4.88
N SER A 842 3.31 -11.63 -5.61
CA SER A 842 3.51 -11.28 -7.02
C SER A 842 4.73 -10.35 -7.19
N GLN A 843 4.90 -9.40 -6.28
CA GLN A 843 6.04 -8.49 -6.29
C GLN A 843 7.35 -9.16 -5.88
N ALA A 844 7.35 -9.95 -4.81
CA ALA A 844 8.55 -10.64 -4.34
C ALA A 844 9.04 -11.70 -5.35
N ALA A 845 8.10 -12.38 -6.02
CA ALA A 845 8.42 -13.39 -7.01
C ALA A 845 8.65 -12.79 -8.41
N GLY A 846 8.13 -11.60 -8.69
CA GLY A 846 8.18 -10.98 -10.01
C GLY A 846 7.27 -11.66 -11.05
N VAL A 847 6.28 -12.44 -10.59
CA VAL A 847 5.30 -13.15 -11.43
C VAL A 847 3.89 -12.67 -11.12
N ARG A 848 2.97 -12.74 -12.09
CA ARG A 848 1.55 -12.43 -11.84
C ARG A 848 0.86 -13.65 -11.26
N LEU A 849 0.22 -13.48 -10.10
CA LEU A 849 -0.55 -14.53 -9.44
C LEU A 849 -2.07 -14.31 -9.62
N PRO A 850 -2.86 -15.38 -9.77
CA PRO A 850 -4.31 -15.28 -9.95
C PRO A 850 -5.02 -14.69 -8.72
N SER A 851 -6.19 -14.06 -8.92
CA SER A 851 -7.00 -13.50 -7.83
C SER A 851 -7.55 -14.57 -6.88
N THR A 852 -7.66 -15.81 -7.35
CA THR A 852 -8.10 -16.99 -6.61
C THR A 852 -6.97 -17.74 -5.88
N LEU A 853 -5.72 -17.22 -5.88
CA LEU A 853 -4.53 -17.89 -5.36
C LEU A 853 -4.73 -18.63 -4.02
N VAL A 854 -5.26 -17.92 -3.02
CA VAL A 854 -5.47 -18.46 -1.65
C VAL A 854 -6.57 -19.53 -1.60
N PHE A 855 -7.46 -19.56 -2.59
CA PHE A 855 -8.54 -20.53 -2.70
C PHE A 855 -8.10 -21.78 -3.48
N ASP A 856 -7.35 -21.59 -4.57
CA ASP A 856 -6.84 -22.70 -5.40
C ASP A 856 -5.67 -23.42 -4.72
N HIS A 857 -4.89 -22.67 -3.94
CA HIS A 857 -3.75 -23.16 -3.17
C HIS A 857 -3.95 -22.82 -1.69
N PRO A 858 -4.70 -23.65 -0.94
CA PRO A 858 -5.21 -23.27 0.37
C PRO A 858 -4.18 -23.26 1.50
N SER A 859 -2.89 -23.51 1.24
CA SER A 859 -1.82 -23.51 2.24
C SER A 859 -0.53 -22.86 1.72
N ALA A 860 0.36 -22.45 2.63
CA ALA A 860 1.65 -21.87 2.26
C ALA A 860 2.52 -22.85 1.44
N ALA A 861 2.47 -24.15 1.74
CA ALA A 861 3.13 -25.20 0.95
C ALA A 861 2.56 -25.30 -0.48
N ALA A 862 1.23 -25.20 -0.63
CA ALA A 862 0.60 -25.24 -1.95
C ALA A 862 0.99 -24.03 -2.82
N VAL A 863 1.03 -22.83 -2.23
CA VAL A 863 1.46 -21.60 -2.92
C VAL A 863 2.96 -21.65 -3.27
N ALA A 864 3.79 -22.20 -2.38
CA ALA A 864 5.22 -22.34 -2.62
C ALA A 864 5.51 -23.26 -3.81
N ARG A 865 4.75 -24.35 -3.97
CA ARG A 865 4.87 -25.25 -5.12
C ARG A 865 4.49 -24.56 -6.44
N LEU A 866 3.40 -23.79 -6.44
CA LEU A 866 3.01 -22.98 -7.61
C LEU A 866 4.13 -22.01 -8.00
N LEU A 867 4.63 -21.22 -7.05
CA LEU A 867 5.70 -20.25 -7.30
C LEU A 867 7.00 -20.91 -7.78
N ALA A 868 7.32 -22.10 -7.25
CA ALA A 868 8.49 -22.86 -7.68
C ALA A 868 8.36 -23.43 -9.10
N ALA A 869 7.14 -23.57 -9.64
CA ALA A 869 6.87 -23.93 -11.02
C ALA A 869 6.95 -22.71 -11.94
N GLU A 870 6.26 -21.61 -11.61
CA GLU A 870 6.20 -20.36 -12.39
C GLU A 870 7.58 -19.72 -12.62
N VAL A 871 8.48 -19.76 -11.63
CA VAL A 871 9.81 -19.16 -11.75
C VAL A 871 10.77 -20.00 -12.63
N ARG A 872 10.46 -21.27 -12.94
CA ARG A 872 11.29 -22.09 -13.84
C ARG A 872 11.16 -21.70 -15.31
N ASP A 873 10.07 -21.02 -15.68
CA ASP A 873 9.74 -20.68 -17.08
C ASP A 873 10.11 -19.24 -17.47
N VAL A 874 10.80 -18.47 -16.61
CA VAL A 874 11.29 -17.13 -16.96
C VAL A 874 12.64 -17.23 -17.70
N PRO A 875 12.75 -16.84 -18.98
CA PRO A 875 14.01 -16.86 -19.71
C PRO A 875 14.97 -15.78 -19.18
N ASP A 876 16.21 -16.17 -18.89
CA ASP A 876 17.26 -15.29 -18.37
C ASP A 876 17.72 -14.29 -19.47
N THR A 877 17.22 -13.05 -19.46
CA THR A 877 17.60 -12.02 -20.45
C THR A 877 18.89 -11.29 -20.05
N GLY A 878 20.04 -11.89 -20.37
CA GLY A 878 21.34 -11.21 -20.44
C GLY A 878 21.64 -10.67 -21.85
N PRO A 879 22.41 -9.57 -22.01
CA PRO A 879 22.57 -8.90 -23.30
C PRO A 879 23.64 -9.59 -24.17
N ALA A 880 23.25 -10.21 -25.29
CA ALA A 880 24.19 -10.58 -26.34
C ALA A 880 23.57 -10.61 -27.75
N ALA A 881 24.08 -9.69 -28.57
CA ALA A 881 24.39 -9.78 -30.00
C ALA A 881 23.42 -10.45 -30.99
N ALA A 882 22.95 -9.64 -31.93
CA ALA A 882 22.28 -10.03 -33.16
C ALA A 882 23.09 -11.04 -34.00
N GLY A 883 22.45 -12.12 -34.44
CA GLY A 883 22.99 -13.02 -35.45
C GLY A 883 22.18 -14.31 -35.65
N ALA A 884 21.39 -14.34 -36.74
CA ALA A 884 20.83 -15.50 -37.44
C ALA A 884 19.88 -16.45 -36.68
N ALA A 885 18.60 -16.43 -37.10
CA ALA A 885 17.55 -17.33 -36.67
C ALA A 885 17.84 -18.81 -37.01
N PRO A 886 17.66 -19.73 -36.04
CA PRO A 886 17.15 -21.06 -36.28
C PRO A 886 15.65 -21.12 -35.91
N ALA A 887 14.91 -21.95 -36.64
CA ALA A 887 13.48 -22.13 -36.55
C ALA A 887 12.98 -22.38 -35.11
N ALA A 888 11.90 -21.68 -34.76
CA ALA A 888 11.18 -21.82 -33.50
C ALA A 888 10.79 -23.29 -33.26
N ARG A 889 11.27 -23.84 -32.14
CA ARG A 889 10.54 -24.87 -31.40
C ARG A 889 9.62 -24.14 -30.43
N PRO A 890 8.31 -24.41 -30.42
CA PRO A 890 7.42 -23.91 -29.38
C PRO A 890 7.57 -24.78 -28.12
N ASP A 891 7.87 -24.13 -26.99
CA ASP A 891 7.91 -24.72 -25.65
C ASP A 891 6.49 -24.82 -25.05
N GLY A 892 6.27 -25.81 -24.19
CA GLY A 892 5.33 -25.73 -23.06
C GLY A 892 3.88 -26.22 -23.22
N GLN A 893 3.40 -26.61 -24.41
CA GLN A 893 2.12 -27.30 -24.54
C GLN A 893 2.37 -28.76 -24.90
N GLY A 894 1.93 -29.68 -24.04
CA GLY A 894 1.92 -31.11 -24.37
C GLY A 894 1.31 -31.33 -25.75
N THR A 895 1.92 -32.21 -26.56
CA THR A 895 1.51 -32.48 -27.95
C THR A 895 0.02 -32.80 -28.08
N LEU A 896 -0.57 -33.40 -27.04
CA LEU A 896 -1.98 -33.73 -26.97
C LEU A 896 -2.89 -32.49 -26.80
N SER A 897 -2.53 -31.56 -25.91
CA SER A 897 -3.31 -30.32 -25.68
C SER A 897 -3.36 -29.43 -26.92
N THR A 898 -2.25 -29.35 -27.66
CA THR A 898 -2.21 -28.64 -28.95
C THR A 898 -3.06 -29.32 -30.01
N LEU A 899 -3.03 -30.66 -30.08
CA LEU A 899 -3.87 -31.43 -30.99
C LEU A 899 -5.36 -31.24 -30.69
N LEU A 900 -5.76 -31.24 -29.41
CA LEU A 900 -7.14 -31.02 -28.98
C LEU A 900 -7.64 -29.62 -29.34
N ARG A 901 -6.84 -28.58 -29.08
CA ARG A 901 -7.16 -27.21 -29.50
C ARG A 901 -7.31 -27.08 -31.01
N HIS A 902 -6.43 -27.71 -31.79
CA HIS A 902 -6.53 -27.70 -33.25
C HIS A 902 -7.77 -28.46 -33.75
N ALA A 903 -8.08 -29.62 -33.16
CA ALA A 903 -9.29 -30.37 -33.47
C ALA A 903 -10.56 -29.57 -33.15
N HIS A 904 -10.57 -28.81 -32.05
CA HIS A 904 -11.66 -27.90 -31.71
C HIS A 904 -11.79 -26.73 -32.70
N ALA A 905 -10.67 -26.06 -33.04
CA ALA A 905 -10.67 -24.94 -33.99
C ALA A 905 -11.19 -25.34 -35.39
N GLU A 906 -11.06 -26.59 -35.78
CA GLU A 906 -11.60 -27.12 -37.05
C GLU A 906 -13.01 -27.76 -36.92
N GLY A 907 -13.64 -27.70 -35.75
CA GLY A 907 -14.95 -28.32 -35.50
C GLY A 907 -14.92 -29.86 -35.50
N ARG A 908 -13.74 -30.47 -35.30
CA ARG A 908 -13.47 -31.92 -35.36
C ARG A 908 -13.22 -32.56 -33.98
N ILE A 909 -13.58 -31.88 -32.89
CA ILE A 909 -13.31 -32.32 -31.51
C ILE A 909 -13.88 -33.71 -31.17
N ALA A 910 -15.03 -34.07 -31.76
CA ALA A 910 -15.61 -35.40 -31.62
C ALA A 910 -14.68 -36.53 -32.12
N GLY A 911 -13.82 -36.23 -33.10
CA GLY A 911 -12.80 -37.16 -33.60
C GLY A 911 -11.59 -37.33 -32.68
N ALA A 912 -11.43 -36.46 -31.68
CA ALA A 912 -10.30 -36.49 -30.75
C ALA A 912 -10.59 -37.30 -29.47
N VAL A 913 -11.86 -37.53 -29.13
CA VAL A 913 -12.26 -38.33 -27.95
C VAL A 913 -11.67 -39.75 -27.95
N PRO A 914 -11.72 -40.53 -29.05
CA PRO A 914 -11.11 -41.87 -29.07
C PRO A 914 -9.58 -41.85 -28.91
N LEU A 915 -8.92 -40.81 -29.45
CA LEU A 915 -7.47 -40.64 -29.30
C LEU A 915 -7.08 -40.38 -27.85
N LEU A 916 -7.87 -39.58 -27.13
CA LEU A 916 -7.65 -39.28 -25.72
C LEU A 916 -7.81 -40.53 -24.84
N ILE A 917 -8.83 -41.35 -25.10
CA ILE A 917 -9.07 -42.62 -24.42
C ILE A 917 -7.89 -43.57 -24.61
N GLU A 918 -7.38 -43.72 -25.84
CA GLU A 918 -6.26 -44.61 -26.11
C GLU A 918 -4.93 -44.07 -25.56
N ALA A 919 -4.69 -42.76 -25.64
CA ALA A 919 -3.52 -42.12 -25.04
C ALA A 919 -3.45 -42.33 -23.52
N SER A 920 -4.60 -42.37 -22.83
CA SER A 920 -4.66 -42.59 -21.38
C SER A 920 -4.06 -43.93 -20.92
N ARG A 921 -4.01 -44.95 -21.79
CA ARG A 921 -3.45 -46.27 -21.48
C ARG A 921 -1.96 -46.26 -21.17
N PHE A 922 -1.25 -45.22 -21.62
CA PHE A 922 0.19 -45.08 -21.41
C PHE A 922 0.54 -44.37 -20.10
N ARG A 923 -0.46 -43.88 -19.36
CA ARG A 923 -0.24 -43.25 -18.05
C ARG A 923 0.07 -44.33 -16.99
N PRO A 924 1.06 -44.10 -16.09
CA PRO A 924 1.27 -44.97 -14.94
C PRO A 924 -0.03 -45.18 -14.17
N SER A 925 -0.28 -46.39 -13.66
CA SER A 925 -1.53 -46.71 -12.98
C SER A 925 -1.35 -47.47 -11.67
N PHE A 926 -2.33 -47.36 -10.77
CA PHE A 926 -2.40 -48.08 -9.49
C PHE A 926 -3.54 -49.09 -9.47
N THR A 927 -3.38 -50.21 -8.76
CA THR A 927 -4.41 -51.25 -8.66
C THR A 927 -5.17 -51.25 -7.33
N SER A 928 -4.61 -50.63 -6.29
CA SER A 928 -5.22 -50.51 -4.97
C SER A 928 -4.89 -49.17 -4.31
N PRO A 929 -5.77 -48.62 -3.44
CA PRO A 929 -5.49 -47.39 -2.69
C PRO A 929 -4.20 -47.42 -1.87
N ALA A 930 -3.74 -48.60 -1.44
CA ALA A 930 -2.53 -48.77 -0.64
C ALA A 930 -1.24 -48.37 -1.38
N GLU A 931 -1.26 -48.38 -2.72
CA GLU A 931 -0.10 -48.01 -3.55
C GLU A 931 0.17 -46.49 -3.58
N LEU A 932 -0.79 -45.67 -3.14
CA LEU A 932 -0.70 -44.19 -3.17
C LEU A 932 -0.28 -43.57 -1.82
N GLY A 933 0.04 -44.37 -0.80
CA GLY A 933 0.38 -43.90 0.56
C GLY A 933 -0.84 -43.53 1.41
N ASP A 934 -0.64 -42.83 2.54
CA ASP A 934 -1.74 -42.30 3.37
C ASP A 934 -2.56 -41.32 2.52
N GLY A 935 -3.67 -41.80 1.94
CA GLY A 935 -4.50 -41.08 0.95
C GLY A 935 -5.19 -39.80 1.44
N ASP A 936 -4.45 -38.88 2.03
CA ASP A 936 -4.91 -37.58 2.51
C ASP A 936 -5.13 -36.61 1.34
N GLY A 937 -6.20 -35.83 1.42
CA GLY A 937 -6.52 -34.76 0.47
C GLY A 937 -7.39 -35.13 -0.74
N TYR A 938 -7.99 -36.32 -0.79
CA TYR A 938 -9.00 -36.66 -1.82
C TYR A 938 -10.44 -36.30 -1.41
N ALA A 939 -10.66 -35.85 -0.17
CA ALA A 939 -11.91 -35.26 0.27
C ALA A 939 -11.62 -34.07 1.19
N VAL A 940 -12.24 -32.92 0.92
CA VAL A 940 -12.05 -31.68 1.68
C VAL A 940 -13.39 -31.19 2.20
N ARG A 941 -13.41 -30.62 3.40
CA ARG A 941 -14.63 -30.00 3.96
C ARG A 941 -14.80 -28.60 3.35
N LEU A 942 -15.96 -28.36 2.73
CA LEU A 942 -16.31 -27.08 2.13
C LEU A 942 -17.22 -26.23 3.03
N ALA A 943 -18.08 -26.85 3.83
CA ALA A 943 -18.95 -26.17 4.78
C ALA A 943 -19.05 -26.91 6.11
N SER A 944 -19.20 -26.17 7.21
CA SER A 944 -19.33 -26.70 8.58
C SER A 944 -20.77 -26.62 9.05
N GLY A 945 -21.30 -27.71 9.62
CA GLY A 945 -22.68 -27.75 10.13
C GLY A 945 -22.91 -27.11 11.50
N GLY A 946 -21.85 -26.74 12.22
CA GLY A 946 -21.97 -26.25 13.61
C GLY A 946 -22.72 -27.22 14.54
N ALA A 947 -23.18 -26.73 15.70
CA ALA A 947 -23.91 -27.57 16.67
C ALA A 947 -25.28 -28.04 16.13
N ALA A 948 -25.92 -27.26 15.24
CA ALA A 948 -27.23 -27.56 14.67
C ALA A 948 -27.19 -28.66 13.59
N GLY A 949 -26.03 -28.91 12.99
CA GLY A 949 -25.82 -29.90 11.93
C GLY A 949 -25.27 -31.24 12.39
N ALA A 950 -24.91 -31.40 13.67
CA ALA A 950 -24.18 -32.58 14.17
C ALA A 950 -24.93 -33.91 13.98
N ASP A 951 -26.26 -33.91 14.13
CA ASP A 951 -27.11 -35.10 14.00
C ASP A 951 -27.65 -35.31 12.56
N ARG A 952 -27.28 -34.46 11.60
CA ARG A 952 -27.78 -34.50 10.23
C ARG A 952 -26.83 -35.29 9.32
N PRO A 953 -27.34 -36.00 8.28
CA PRO A 953 -26.47 -36.65 7.31
C PRO A 953 -25.52 -35.67 6.63
N LYS A 954 -24.23 -36.01 6.55
CA LYS A 954 -23.20 -35.18 5.89
C LYS A 954 -23.36 -35.27 4.38
N LEU A 955 -23.22 -34.16 3.66
CA LEU A 955 -23.22 -34.19 2.19
C LEU A 955 -21.80 -34.46 1.69
N VAL A 956 -21.67 -35.39 0.76
CA VAL A 956 -20.39 -35.71 0.12
C VAL A 956 -20.53 -35.53 -1.38
N CYS A 957 -19.97 -34.44 -1.88
CA CYS A 957 -20.04 -34.02 -3.26
C CYS A 957 -18.98 -34.73 -4.11
N VAL A 958 -19.40 -35.28 -5.24
CA VAL A 958 -18.57 -36.01 -6.21
C VAL A 958 -18.57 -35.21 -7.52
N PRO A 959 -17.43 -34.60 -7.90
CA PRO A 959 -17.36 -33.79 -9.11
C PRO A 959 -17.43 -34.64 -10.37
N SER A 960 -17.61 -33.96 -11.49
CA SER A 960 -17.41 -34.54 -12.82
C SER A 960 -15.94 -34.97 -12.99
N PHE A 961 -15.66 -35.98 -13.82
CA PHE A 961 -14.29 -36.35 -14.21
C PHE A 961 -13.86 -35.70 -15.52
N VAL A 962 -14.42 -34.54 -15.82
CA VAL A 962 -14.01 -33.74 -16.97
C VAL A 962 -12.88 -32.80 -16.52
N VAL A 963 -11.93 -32.53 -17.41
CA VAL A 963 -10.83 -31.59 -17.18
C VAL A 963 -11.32 -30.26 -16.59
N GLY A 964 -10.62 -29.75 -15.57
CA GLY A 964 -11.03 -28.55 -14.85
C GLY A 964 -12.13 -28.76 -13.80
N SER A 965 -12.58 -29.99 -13.54
CA SER A 965 -13.56 -30.28 -12.48
C SER A 965 -12.89 -30.59 -11.13
N GLY A 966 -13.55 -30.27 -10.01
CA GLY A 966 -13.02 -30.51 -8.68
C GLY A 966 -13.88 -29.91 -7.56
N PRO A 967 -13.37 -29.86 -6.30
CA PRO A 967 -14.09 -29.32 -5.16
C PRO A 967 -14.67 -27.90 -5.36
N HIS A 968 -14.00 -27.06 -6.16
CA HIS A 968 -14.44 -25.69 -6.46
C HIS A 968 -15.86 -25.63 -7.07
N GLN A 969 -16.28 -26.65 -7.85
CA GLN A 969 -17.62 -26.70 -8.48
C GLN A 969 -18.75 -26.69 -7.44
N PHE A 970 -18.48 -27.16 -6.22
CA PHE A 970 -19.49 -27.25 -5.16
C PHE A 970 -19.40 -26.11 -4.15
N MET A 971 -18.51 -25.11 -4.30
CA MET A 971 -18.38 -24.06 -3.29
C MET A 971 -19.67 -23.26 -3.09
N ARG A 972 -20.30 -22.82 -4.19
CA ARG A 972 -21.58 -22.08 -4.11
C ARG A 972 -22.70 -22.94 -3.54
N PHE A 973 -22.68 -24.25 -3.83
CA PHE A 973 -23.63 -25.20 -3.28
C PHE A 973 -23.41 -25.40 -1.77
N ALA A 974 -22.15 -25.57 -1.35
CA ALA A 974 -21.77 -25.80 0.04
C ALA A 974 -22.02 -24.57 0.93
N ASP A 975 -21.78 -23.36 0.41
CA ASP A 975 -21.99 -22.09 1.13
C ASP A 975 -23.43 -21.93 1.66
N ARG A 976 -24.42 -22.53 0.99
CA ARG A 976 -25.82 -22.53 1.43
C ARG A 976 -26.11 -23.46 2.62
N PHE A 977 -25.17 -24.32 2.96
CA PHE A 977 -25.25 -25.24 4.09
C PHE A 977 -24.38 -24.83 5.28
N GLU A 978 -23.63 -23.71 5.17
CA GLU A 978 -22.78 -23.22 6.26
C GLU A 978 -23.59 -22.96 7.54
N GLY A 979 -23.07 -23.42 8.68
CA GLY A 979 -23.75 -23.40 9.98
C GLY A 979 -24.95 -24.34 10.10
N ARG A 980 -25.28 -25.13 9.06
CA ARG A 980 -26.49 -25.97 9.01
C ARG A 980 -26.22 -27.45 8.75
N ARG A 981 -25.22 -27.79 7.94
CA ARG A 981 -24.86 -29.17 7.58
C ARG A 981 -23.41 -29.24 7.10
N ASP A 982 -22.68 -30.29 7.46
CA ASP A 982 -21.36 -30.51 6.90
C ASP A 982 -21.46 -30.89 5.41
N VAL A 983 -20.65 -30.23 4.59
CA VAL A 983 -20.50 -30.54 3.17
C VAL A 983 -19.03 -30.81 2.87
N TYR A 984 -18.75 -31.97 2.30
CA TYR A 984 -17.44 -32.39 1.81
C TYR A 984 -17.47 -32.46 0.29
N ALA A 985 -16.34 -32.25 -0.37
CA ALA A 985 -16.19 -32.50 -1.80
C ALA A 985 -14.95 -33.33 -2.10
N CYS A 986 -15.09 -34.26 -3.03
CA CYS A 986 -14.03 -35.18 -3.42
C CYS A 986 -13.17 -34.60 -4.55
N THR A 987 -11.93 -35.06 -4.63
CA THR A 987 -11.07 -34.98 -5.82
C THR A 987 -10.96 -36.39 -6.39
N LEU A 988 -11.19 -36.56 -7.69
CA LEU A 988 -11.12 -37.88 -8.32
C LEU A 988 -9.66 -38.30 -8.59
N PRO A 989 -9.28 -39.58 -8.42
CA PRO A 989 -7.93 -40.05 -8.73
C PRO A 989 -7.53 -39.78 -10.18
N GLY A 990 -6.26 -39.42 -10.36
CA GLY A 990 -5.65 -39.03 -11.62
C GLY A 990 -5.66 -37.51 -11.87
N PHE A 991 -6.34 -36.71 -11.05
CA PHE A 991 -6.42 -35.26 -11.20
C PHE A 991 -5.47 -34.47 -10.28
N ARG A 992 -4.65 -35.12 -9.44
CA ARG A 992 -3.65 -34.44 -8.59
C ARG A 992 -2.23 -34.59 -9.15
N GLY A 993 -1.78 -33.59 -9.91
CA GLY A 993 -0.41 -33.56 -10.47
C GLY A 993 -0.05 -34.82 -11.27
N ASP A 994 1.19 -35.29 -11.12
CA ASP A 994 1.73 -36.47 -11.82
C ASP A 994 1.36 -37.82 -11.17
N GLU A 995 0.29 -37.88 -10.37
CA GLU A 995 -0.10 -39.13 -9.70
C GLU A 995 -0.46 -40.25 -10.70
N PRO A 996 -0.26 -41.53 -10.34
CA PRO A 996 -0.75 -42.65 -11.13
C PRO A 996 -2.28 -42.61 -11.27
N ALA A 997 -2.77 -42.97 -12.45
CA ALA A 997 -4.21 -43.07 -12.73
C ALA A 997 -4.79 -44.42 -12.25
N PRO A 998 -6.09 -44.55 -12.00
CA PRO A 998 -6.67 -45.83 -11.60
C PRO A 998 -6.58 -46.87 -12.73
N ALA A 999 -6.11 -48.08 -12.41
CA ALA A 999 -6.03 -49.18 -13.37
C ALA A 999 -7.41 -49.75 -13.74
N SER A 1000 -8.40 -49.66 -12.84
CA SER A 1000 -9.76 -50.19 -13.02
C SER A 1000 -10.83 -49.32 -12.35
N TRP A 1001 -12.10 -49.47 -12.75
CA TRP A 1001 -13.23 -48.78 -12.12
C TRP A 1001 -13.32 -49.08 -10.62
N SER A 1002 -13.07 -50.34 -10.22
CA SER A 1002 -13.07 -50.73 -8.81
C SER A 1002 -11.98 -50.01 -8.01
N ALA A 1003 -10.75 -49.94 -8.53
CA ALA A 1003 -9.65 -49.24 -7.86
C ALA A 1003 -9.95 -47.74 -7.67
N ALA A 1004 -10.59 -47.11 -8.67
CA ALA A 1004 -11.00 -45.71 -8.57
C ALA A 1004 -12.07 -45.51 -7.49
N VAL A 1005 -13.12 -46.33 -7.48
CA VAL A 1005 -14.21 -46.26 -6.50
C VAL A 1005 -13.71 -46.56 -5.09
N ASP A 1006 -12.83 -47.55 -4.93
CA ASP A 1006 -12.27 -47.93 -3.63
C ASP A 1006 -11.45 -46.81 -2.99
N LEU A 1007 -10.70 -46.04 -3.79
CA LEU A 1007 -9.99 -44.86 -3.27
C LEU A 1007 -10.96 -43.78 -2.81
N VAL A 1008 -12.02 -43.51 -3.58
CA VAL A 1008 -13.04 -42.52 -3.20
C VAL A 1008 -13.76 -42.97 -1.92
N VAL A 1009 -14.15 -44.25 -1.80
CA VAL A 1009 -14.76 -44.80 -0.58
C VAL A 1009 -13.83 -44.70 0.63
N ALA A 1010 -12.55 -45.04 0.47
CA ALA A 1010 -11.56 -44.92 1.54
C ALA A 1010 -11.40 -43.47 2.01
N SER A 1011 -11.38 -42.53 1.06
CA SER A 1011 -11.25 -41.10 1.33
C SER A 1011 -12.47 -40.54 2.07
N ILE A 1012 -13.68 -40.95 1.66
CA ILE A 1012 -14.94 -40.57 2.31
C ILE A 1012 -14.96 -41.08 3.75
N ARG A 1013 -14.69 -42.38 3.96
CA ARG A 1013 -14.67 -42.98 5.32
C ARG A 1013 -13.70 -42.28 6.26
N ARG A 1014 -12.55 -41.85 5.75
CA ARG A 1014 -11.55 -41.13 6.56
C ARG A 1014 -12.08 -39.77 7.06
N VAL A 1015 -12.78 -39.01 6.21
CA VAL A 1015 -13.26 -37.66 6.58
C VAL A 1015 -14.62 -37.64 7.28
N VAL A 1016 -15.52 -38.58 6.96
CA VAL A 1016 -16.85 -38.62 7.58
C VAL A 1016 -16.97 -39.58 8.77
N GLY A 1017 -16.08 -40.57 8.88
CA GLY A 1017 -16.19 -41.68 9.84
C GLY A 1017 -17.41 -42.57 9.53
N ASP A 1018 -18.09 -43.03 10.57
CA ASP A 1018 -19.34 -43.81 10.48
C ASP A 1018 -20.61 -42.93 10.42
N ALA A 1019 -20.45 -41.62 10.20
CA ALA A 1019 -21.58 -40.71 10.13
C ALA A 1019 -22.48 -41.03 8.91
N PRO A 1020 -23.81 -40.89 9.02
CA PRO A 1020 -24.70 -41.04 7.87
C PRO A 1020 -24.35 -40.01 6.80
N ILE A 1021 -24.26 -40.44 5.54
CA ILE A 1021 -23.92 -39.56 4.40
C ILE A 1021 -24.98 -39.55 3.32
N VAL A 1022 -25.06 -38.45 2.58
CA VAL A 1022 -25.77 -38.35 1.30
C VAL A 1022 -24.74 -37.99 0.23
N LEU A 1023 -24.70 -38.79 -0.83
CA LEU A 1023 -23.79 -38.55 -1.96
C LEU A 1023 -24.44 -37.58 -2.95
N VAL A 1024 -23.71 -36.56 -3.38
CA VAL A 1024 -24.19 -35.55 -4.32
C VAL A 1024 -23.28 -35.54 -5.54
N GLY A 1025 -23.70 -36.14 -6.65
CA GLY A 1025 -22.91 -36.15 -7.88
C GLY A 1025 -23.38 -35.09 -8.87
N TYR A 1026 -22.45 -34.32 -9.43
CA TYR A 1026 -22.75 -33.35 -10.49
C TYR A 1026 -22.29 -33.88 -11.85
N SER A 1027 -23.14 -33.73 -12.87
CA SER A 1027 -22.88 -34.21 -14.23
C SER A 1027 -22.54 -35.71 -14.21
N ILE A 1028 -21.55 -36.16 -14.98
CA ILE A 1028 -21.10 -37.56 -14.99
C ILE A 1028 -20.55 -38.04 -13.63
N GLY A 1029 -20.22 -37.11 -12.71
CA GLY A 1029 -19.89 -37.41 -11.32
C GLY A 1029 -21.02 -38.13 -10.58
N GLY A 1030 -22.28 -37.99 -11.01
CA GLY A 1030 -23.41 -38.79 -10.51
C GLY A 1030 -23.27 -40.30 -10.74
N VAL A 1031 -22.61 -40.71 -11.82
CA VAL A 1031 -22.33 -42.14 -12.07
C VAL A 1031 -21.30 -42.67 -11.08
N VAL A 1032 -20.31 -41.85 -10.74
CA VAL A 1032 -19.31 -42.18 -9.71
C VAL A 1032 -19.96 -42.20 -8.33
N ALA A 1033 -20.79 -41.23 -7.99
CA ALA A 1033 -21.56 -41.22 -6.76
C ALA A 1033 -22.44 -42.47 -6.61
N HIS A 1034 -23.10 -42.90 -7.70
CA HIS A 1034 -23.89 -44.13 -7.72
C HIS A 1034 -23.04 -45.39 -7.50
N ALA A 1035 -21.85 -45.46 -8.10
CA ALA A 1035 -20.93 -46.59 -7.89
C ALA A 1035 -20.33 -46.62 -6.48
N VAL A 1036 -19.99 -45.45 -5.92
CA VAL A 1036 -19.56 -45.29 -4.53
C VAL A 1036 -20.66 -45.75 -3.58
N ALA A 1037 -21.91 -45.40 -3.85
CA ALA A 1037 -23.06 -45.86 -3.06
C ALA A 1037 -23.19 -47.38 -3.08
N ALA A 1038 -23.10 -48.02 -4.24
CA ALA A 1038 -23.16 -49.47 -4.35
C ALA A 1038 -22.02 -50.16 -3.56
N ARG A 1039 -20.79 -49.64 -3.68
CA ARG A 1039 -19.63 -50.18 -2.94
C ARG A 1039 -19.75 -49.98 -1.42
N LEU A 1040 -20.37 -48.87 -0.99
CA LEU A 1040 -20.71 -48.64 0.42
C LEU A 1040 -21.80 -49.60 0.93
N GLU A 1041 -22.83 -49.90 0.13
CA GLU A 1041 -23.85 -50.91 0.46
C GLU A 1041 -23.26 -52.32 0.58
N GLU A 1042 -22.39 -52.72 -0.35
CA GLU A 1042 -21.68 -54.01 -0.34
C GLU A 1042 -20.85 -54.21 0.95
N SER A 1043 -20.36 -53.11 1.52
CA SER A 1043 -19.55 -53.11 2.73
C SER A 1043 -20.34 -52.75 4.01
N GLY A 1044 -21.68 -52.74 3.93
CA GLY A 1044 -22.57 -52.59 5.09
C GLY A 1044 -22.80 -51.14 5.55
N ALA A 1045 -22.37 -50.13 4.79
CA ALA A 1045 -22.43 -48.71 5.13
C ALA A 1045 -23.32 -47.93 4.14
N ALA A 1046 -24.55 -48.41 3.92
CA ALA A 1046 -25.48 -47.82 2.96
C ALA A 1046 -25.66 -46.29 3.17
N PRO A 1047 -25.49 -45.45 2.13
CA PRO A 1047 -25.73 -44.01 2.26
C PRO A 1047 -27.21 -43.72 2.50
N ALA A 1048 -27.49 -42.63 3.22
CA ALA A 1048 -28.85 -42.17 3.49
C ALA A 1048 -29.59 -41.70 2.22
N GLY A 1049 -28.85 -41.37 1.16
CA GLY A 1049 -29.42 -41.05 -0.14
C GLY A 1049 -28.38 -40.62 -1.18
N ILE A 1050 -28.84 -40.45 -2.42
CA ILE A 1050 -28.05 -40.00 -3.56
C ILE A 1050 -28.77 -38.87 -4.28
N ILE A 1051 -28.10 -37.76 -4.53
CA ILE A 1051 -28.59 -36.66 -5.37
C ILE A 1051 -27.72 -36.62 -6.62
N MET A 1052 -28.34 -36.73 -7.78
CA MET A 1052 -27.70 -36.62 -9.09
C MET A 1052 -28.14 -35.29 -9.72
N ILE A 1053 -27.20 -34.37 -9.90
CA ILE A 1053 -27.45 -33.07 -10.53
C ILE A 1053 -27.09 -33.19 -12.00
N ASP A 1054 -28.12 -33.27 -12.83
CA ASP A 1054 -28.08 -33.31 -14.29
C ASP A 1054 -27.10 -34.33 -14.86
N THR A 1055 -27.11 -35.52 -14.26
CA THR A 1055 -26.24 -36.64 -14.62
C THR A 1055 -26.68 -37.27 -15.93
N PRO A 1056 -25.81 -37.36 -16.94
CA PRO A 1056 -26.13 -37.97 -18.22
C PRO A 1056 -26.14 -39.51 -18.14
N THR A 1057 -26.92 -40.16 -18.99
CA THR A 1057 -27.00 -41.62 -19.07
C THR A 1057 -25.68 -42.24 -19.53
N PRO A 1058 -25.06 -43.13 -18.73
CA PRO A 1058 -23.83 -43.79 -19.12
C PRO A 1058 -24.09 -45.07 -19.95
N GLU A 1059 -25.36 -45.43 -20.19
CA GLU A 1059 -25.78 -46.69 -20.85
C GLU A 1059 -25.62 -46.67 -22.38
N ASP A 1060 -25.52 -45.49 -23.00
CA ASP A 1060 -25.24 -45.34 -24.43
C ASP A 1060 -23.87 -44.68 -24.62
N GLU A 1061 -22.91 -45.45 -25.16
CA GLU A 1061 -21.55 -44.99 -25.45
C GLU A 1061 -21.56 -43.83 -26.46
N ARG A 1062 -22.45 -43.85 -27.45
CA ARG A 1062 -22.57 -42.75 -28.43
C ARG A 1062 -23.14 -41.49 -27.77
N ALA A 1063 -24.08 -41.63 -26.82
CA ALA A 1063 -24.57 -40.51 -26.05
C ALA A 1063 -23.50 -39.94 -25.12
N SER A 1064 -22.74 -40.81 -24.44
CA SER A 1064 -21.64 -40.43 -23.56
C SER A 1064 -20.54 -39.68 -24.32
N ASN A 1065 -20.09 -40.20 -25.46
CA ASN A 1065 -19.08 -39.53 -26.31
C ASN A 1065 -19.57 -38.19 -26.87
N ARG A 1066 -20.87 -38.06 -27.17
CA ARG A 1066 -21.46 -36.77 -27.55
C ARG A 1066 -21.43 -35.78 -26.39
N VAL A 1067 -21.81 -36.20 -25.18
CA VAL A 1067 -21.74 -35.35 -23.98
C VAL A 1067 -20.30 -34.90 -23.73
N PHE A 1068 -19.34 -35.81 -23.77
CA PHE A 1068 -17.93 -35.45 -23.62
C PHE A 1068 -17.44 -34.48 -24.71
N SER A 1069 -17.87 -34.67 -25.96
CA SER A 1069 -17.53 -33.74 -27.03
C SER A 1069 -18.10 -32.35 -26.77
N MET A 1070 -19.36 -32.24 -26.30
CA MET A 1070 -19.99 -30.97 -25.94
C MET A 1070 -19.26 -30.29 -24.78
N VAL A 1071 -18.93 -31.02 -23.71
CA VAL A 1071 -18.23 -30.45 -22.56
C VAL A 1071 -16.78 -30.11 -22.91
N MET A 1072 -16.10 -30.89 -23.76
CA MET A 1072 -14.75 -30.55 -24.25
C MET A 1072 -14.75 -29.30 -25.13
N THR A 1073 -15.73 -29.15 -26.02
CA THR A 1073 -15.94 -27.91 -26.78
C THR A 1073 -16.10 -26.75 -25.82
N GLU A 1074 -17.01 -26.86 -24.86
CA GLU A 1074 -17.24 -25.80 -23.88
C GLU A 1074 -16.00 -25.50 -23.04
N ILE A 1075 -15.22 -26.51 -22.62
CA ILE A 1075 -13.97 -26.32 -21.88
C ILE A 1075 -12.90 -25.65 -22.72
N LEU A 1076 -12.81 -25.97 -24.01
CA LEU A 1076 -11.85 -25.34 -24.92
C LEU A 1076 -12.30 -23.93 -25.33
N GLU A 1077 -13.59 -23.65 -25.36
CA GLU A 1077 -14.18 -22.31 -25.57
C GLU A 1077 -14.08 -21.43 -24.32
N ARG A 1078 -14.25 -22.01 -23.13
CA ARG A 1078 -14.01 -21.38 -21.81
C ARG A 1078 -12.52 -21.43 -21.40
N GLY A 1079 -11.70 -22.08 -22.21
CA GLY A 1079 -10.37 -22.59 -21.85
C GLY A 1079 -9.25 -21.57 -21.91
N ASP A 1080 -9.36 -20.55 -21.06
CA ASP A 1080 -8.22 -19.79 -20.52
C ASP A 1080 -8.55 -19.18 -19.12
N GLN A 1081 -9.59 -19.69 -18.44
CA GLN A 1081 -10.12 -19.18 -17.17
C GLN A 1081 -9.49 -19.84 -15.91
N GLY A 1082 -8.16 -19.84 -15.81
CA GLY A 1082 -7.50 -19.89 -14.50
C GLY A 1082 -7.26 -21.26 -13.84
N ILE A 1083 -7.69 -22.39 -14.43
CA ILE A 1083 -7.19 -23.72 -14.03
C ILE A 1083 -6.09 -24.12 -15.01
N ALA A 1084 -4.86 -24.31 -14.52
CA ALA A 1084 -3.77 -24.84 -15.34
C ALA A 1084 -4.11 -26.26 -15.81
N VAL A 1085 -4.64 -26.37 -17.03
CA VAL A 1085 -4.94 -27.66 -17.66
C VAL A 1085 -3.69 -28.17 -18.35
N ASP A 1086 -3.04 -29.13 -17.71
CA ASP A 1086 -1.88 -29.82 -18.27
C ASP A 1086 -2.26 -31.10 -19.03
N GLU A 1087 -1.28 -31.74 -19.66
CA GLU A 1087 -1.48 -33.00 -20.37
C GLU A 1087 -1.92 -34.15 -19.44
N ALA A 1088 -1.53 -34.12 -18.16
CA ALA A 1088 -1.91 -35.12 -17.18
C ALA A 1088 -3.41 -35.06 -16.88
N ASN A 1089 -4.02 -33.86 -16.81
CA ASN A 1089 -5.46 -33.71 -16.64
C ASN A 1089 -6.26 -34.25 -17.82
N TRP A 1090 -5.82 -34.00 -19.06
CA TRP A 1090 -6.44 -34.59 -20.25
C TRP A 1090 -6.40 -36.12 -20.20
N LEU A 1091 -5.23 -36.70 -19.88
CA LEU A 1091 -5.08 -38.15 -19.75
C LEU A 1091 -5.88 -38.72 -18.57
N ALA A 1092 -6.09 -37.94 -17.50
CA ALA A 1092 -6.97 -38.32 -16.38
C ALA A 1092 -8.42 -38.48 -16.87
N MET A 1093 -8.93 -37.49 -17.59
CA MET A 1093 -10.27 -37.56 -18.19
C MET A 1093 -10.38 -38.76 -19.16
N GLY A 1094 -9.37 -38.95 -20.02
CA GLY A 1094 -9.30 -40.13 -20.91
C GLY A 1094 -9.33 -41.46 -20.15
N THR A 1095 -8.67 -41.53 -19.00
CA THR A 1095 -8.70 -42.71 -18.11
C THR A 1095 -10.12 -42.95 -17.61
N TRP A 1096 -10.79 -41.93 -17.08
CA TRP A 1096 -12.14 -42.07 -16.55
C TRP A 1096 -13.17 -42.39 -17.63
N MET A 1097 -13.04 -41.84 -18.83
CA MET A 1097 -13.86 -42.21 -20.00
C MET A 1097 -13.70 -43.69 -20.35
N ARG A 1098 -12.46 -44.20 -20.34
CA ARG A 1098 -12.17 -45.63 -20.56
C ARG A 1098 -12.81 -46.50 -19.47
N LEU A 1099 -12.62 -46.12 -18.20
CA LEU A 1099 -13.14 -46.87 -17.06
C LEU A 1099 -14.68 -46.85 -17.01
N LEU A 1100 -15.33 -45.78 -17.49
CA LEU A 1100 -16.79 -45.69 -17.58
C LEU A 1100 -17.39 -46.80 -18.45
N ALA A 1101 -16.70 -47.20 -19.52
CA ALA A 1101 -17.11 -48.30 -20.40
C ALA A 1101 -16.90 -49.69 -19.76
N GLU A 1102 -15.93 -49.81 -18.86
CA GLU A 1102 -15.59 -51.03 -18.12
C GLU A 1102 -16.37 -51.17 -16.80
N ARG A 1103 -17.26 -50.22 -16.48
CA ARG A 1103 -17.97 -50.19 -15.20
C ARG A 1103 -18.89 -51.42 -15.03
N PRO A 1104 -18.97 -52.00 -13.83
CA PRO A 1104 -19.96 -53.03 -13.55
C PRO A 1104 -21.36 -52.40 -13.46
N ALA A 1105 -22.38 -53.14 -13.89
CA ALA A 1105 -23.77 -52.78 -13.61
C ALA A 1105 -24.01 -52.92 -12.10
N ALA A 1106 -24.19 -51.79 -11.42
CA ALA A 1106 -24.45 -51.74 -9.99
C ALA A 1106 -25.90 -51.35 -9.73
N ARG A 1107 -26.56 -52.02 -8.77
CA ARG A 1107 -27.88 -51.61 -8.26
C ARG A 1107 -27.68 -51.03 -6.87
N VAL A 1108 -28.32 -49.90 -6.62
CA VAL A 1108 -28.29 -49.23 -5.32
C VAL A 1108 -29.70 -49.23 -4.74
N THR A 1109 -29.81 -49.53 -3.44
CA THR A 1109 -31.09 -49.53 -2.72
C THR A 1109 -31.39 -48.20 -2.02
N ALA A 1110 -30.38 -47.35 -1.84
CA ALA A 1110 -30.53 -46.01 -1.28
C ALA A 1110 -31.50 -45.14 -2.09
N ARG A 1111 -32.29 -44.32 -1.37
CA ARG A 1111 -33.20 -43.35 -2.00
C ARG A 1111 -32.40 -42.38 -2.86
N SER A 1112 -32.92 -42.06 -4.05
CA SER A 1112 -32.19 -41.24 -5.03
C SER A 1112 -33.06 -40.14 -5.65
N LEU A 1113 -32.49 -38.96 -5.84
CA LEU A 1113 -33.09 -37.81 -6.53
C LEU A 1113 -32.28 -37.44 -7.78
N LEU A 1114 -32.94 -37.18 -8.90
CA LEU A 1114 -32.35 -36.55 -10.09
C LEU A 1114 -32.87 -35.11 -10.22
N ILE A 1115 -31.96 -34.14 -10.19
CA ILE A 1115 -32.25 -32.72 -10.45
C ILE A 1115 -31.85 -32.42 -11.90
N ARG A 1116 -32.80 -32.10 -12.78
CA ARG A 1116 -32.59 -31.89 -14.21
C ARG A 1116 -32.49 -30.42 -14.58
N ALA A 1117 -31.66 -30.12 -15.57
CA ALA A 1117 -31.65 -28.83 -16.26
C ALA A 1117 -32.94 -28.69 -17.09
N GLY A 1118 -33.66 -27.59 -16.88
CA GLY A 1118 -34.86 -27.24 -17.66
C GLY A 1118 -34.57 -26.49 -18.96
N GLU A 1119 -33.34 -26.00 -19.14
CA GLU A 1119 -32.94 -25.21 -20.32
C GLU A 1119 -31.80 -25.92 -21.09
N PRO A 1120 -31.79 -25.86 -22.44
CA PRO A 1120 -30.73 -26.43 -23.26
C PRO A 1120 -29.43 -25.60 -23.17
N LEU A 1121 -28.29 -26.21 -23.51
CA LEU A 1121 -27.01 -25.50 -23.56
C LEU A 1121 -26.99 -24.43 -24.68
N PRO A 1122 -26.41 -23.23 -24.42
CA PRO A 1122 -26.31 -22.15 -25.41
C PRO A 1122 -25.57 -22.53 -26.70
N THR A 1123 -24.58 -23.42 -26.59
CA THR A 1123 -23.71 -23.89 -27.68
C THR A 1123 -24.29 -25.08 -28.46
N SER A 1124 -25.49 -25.56 -28.10
CA SER A 1124 -26.13 -26.68 -28.80
C SER A 1124 -26.71 -26.23 -30.15
N ALA A 1125 -26.08 -26.63 -31.26
CA ALA A 1125 -26.48 -26.26 -32.62
C ALA A 1125 -27.88 -26.77 -33.06
N ALA A 1126 -28.66 -27.41 -32.18
CA ALA A 1126 -29.91 -28.08 -32.55
C ALA A 1126 -30.97 -28.20 -31.44
N GLY A 1127 -30.92 -27.40 -30.36
CA GLY A 1127 -31.91 -27.50 -29.28
C GLY A 1127 -32.01 -28.90 -28.67
N GLN A 1128 -30.88 -29.62 -28.62
CA GLN A 1128 -30.82 -31.01 -28.16
C GLN A 1128 -30.82 -31.06 -26.63
N HIS A 1129 -31.73 -31.85 -26.07
CA HIS A 1129 -31.83 -32.04 -24.62
C HIS A 1129 -30.66 -32.89 -24.08
N TRP A 1130 -30.16 -32.50 -22.91
CA TRP A 1130 -29.16 -33.25 -22.15
C TRP A 1130 -29.69 -34.67 -21.84
N PRO A 1131 -28.96 -35.75 -22.17
CA PRO A 1131 -29.48 -37.11 -22.06
C PRO A 1131 -29.43 -37.58 -20.60
N ALA A 1132 -30.41 -37.20 -19.78
CA ALA A 1132 -30.43 -37.49 -18.35
C ALA A 1132 -30.51 -39.00 -18.01
N TRP A 1133 -29.86 -39.42 -16.94
CA TRP A 1133 -29.88 -40.79 -16.44
C TRP A 1133 -31.09 -41.04 -15.54
N GLU A 1134 -32.16 -41.60 -16.11
CA GLU A 1134 -33.42 -41.88 -15.40
C GLU A 1134 -33.35 -43.12 -14.48
N VAL A 1135 -32.31 -43.20 -13.64
CA VAL A 1135 -32.12 -44.27 -12.65
C VAL A 1135 -32.59 -43.85 -11.25
N ALA A 1136 -32.85 -42.55 -11.03
CA ALA A 1136 -33.37 -42.07 -9.76
C ALA A 1136 -34.86 -42.41 -9.56
N GLY A 1137 -35.22 -42.81 -8.34
CA GLY A 1137 -36.61 -43.00 -7.92
C GLY A 1137 -37.45 -41.72 -7.86
N GLU A 1138 -36.83 -40.54 -7.72
CA GLU A 1138 -37.50 -39.23 -7.73
C GLU A 1138 -36.79 -38.26 -8.68
N GLN A 1139 -37.56 -37.36 -9.31
CA GLN A 1139 -37.04 -36.37 -10.25
C GLN A 1139 -37.59 -34.98 -9.94
N ALA A 1140 -36.76 -33.96 -10.13
CA ALA A 1140 -37.13 -32.55 -10.06
C ALA A 1140 -36.42 -31.77 -11.16
N GLU A 1141 -37.03 -30.68 -11.63
CA GLU A 1141 -36.48 -29.84 -12.70
C GLU A 1141 -36.21 -28.43 -12.16
N VAL A 1142 -35.10 -27.83 -12.58
CA VAL A 1142 -34.72 -26.44 -12.27
C VAL A 1142 -34.55 -25.68 -13.60
N PRO A 1143 -35.22 -24.52 -13.79
CA PRO A 1143 -35.16 -23.75 -15.04
C PRO A 1143 -33.82 -23.01 -15.15
N ALA A 1144 -32.82 -23.75 -15.61
CA ALA A 1144 -31.43 -23.35 -15.83
C ALA A 1144 -30.76 -24.39 -16.74
N ASP A 1145 -29.68 -24.01 -17.41
CA ASP A 1145 -28.84 -24.94 -18.17
C ASP A 1145 -27.92 -25.78 -17.25
N HIS A 1146 -27.25 -26.78 -17.84
CA HIS A 1146 -26.38 -27.73 -17.14
C HIS A 1146 -25.35 -27.07 -16.20
N PHE A 1147 -24.73 -25.96 -16.61
CA PHE A 1147 -23.68 -25.27 -15.84
C PHE A 1147 -24.29 -24.35 -14.80
N ALA A 1148 -25.35 -23.64 -15.18
CA ALA A 1148 -26.06 -22.72 -14.30
C ALA A 1148 -26.63 -23.44 -13.06
N LEU A 1149 -26.97 -24.73 -13.12
CA LEU A 1149 -27.50 -25.50 -11.98
C LEU A 1149 -26.65 -25.44 -10.71
N ILE A 1150 -25.31 -25.40 -10.82
CA ILE A 1150 -24.41 -25.33 -9.67
C ILE A 1150 -23.74 -23.96 -9.51
N GLU A 1151 -23.99 -23.05 -10.46
CA GLU A 1151 -23.46 -21.70 -10.50
C GLU A 1151 -24.52 -20.63 -10.22
N ALA A 1152 -25.27 -20.20 -11.24
CA ALA A 1152 -26.20 -19.07 -11.17
C ALA A 1152 -27.57 -19.46 -10.60
N ALA A 1153 -27.98 -20.71 -10.75
CA ALA A 1153 -29.24 -21.27 -10.26
C ALA A 1153 -29.07 -22.14 -9.00
N VAL A 1154 -27.89 -22.07 -8.36
CA VAL A 1154 -27.52 -22.89 -7.21
C VAL A 1154 -28.53 -22.82 -6.06
N ASP A 1155 -29.12 -21.66 -5.80
CA ASP A 1155 -30.12 -21.48 -4.74
C ASP A 1155 -31.36 -22.35 -4.97
N ARG A 1156 -31.80 -22.47 -6.24
CA ARG A 1156 -32.94 -23.31 -6.63
C ARG A 1156 -32.59 -24.78 -6.54
N THR A 1157 -31.39 -25.16 -6.97
CA THR A 1157 -30.86 -26.52 -6.84
C THR A 1157 -30.76 -26.95 -5.38
N VAL A 1158 -30.23 -26.09 -4.51
CA VAL A 1158 -30.17 -26.32 -3.07
C VAL A 1158 -31.57 -26.46 -2.48
N ALA A 1159 -32.53 -25.58 -2.82
CA ALA A 1159 -33.90 -25.68 -2.32
C ALA A 1159 -34.60 -26.99 -2.70
N VAL A 1160 -34.30 -27.54 -3.88
CA VAL A 1160 -34.78 -28.88 -4.31
C VAL A 1160 -34.11 -29.98 -3.47
N ALA A 1161 -32.80 -29.91 -3.29
CA ALA A 1161 -32.05 -30.87 -2.47
C ALA A 1161 -32.52 -30.87 -1.00
N GLU A 1162 -32.71 -29.69 -0.38
CA GLU A 1162 -33.15 -29.57 1.02
C GLU A 1162 -34.54 -30.16 1.25
N ARG A 1163 -35.50 -29.85 0.36
CA ARG A 1163 -36.86 -30.42 0.45
C ARG A 1163 -36.86 -31.94 0.37
N TRP A 1164 -36.02 -32.49 -0.49
CA TRP A 1164 -35.91 -33.95 -0.62
C TRP A 1164 -35.25 -34.60 0.59
N LEU A 1165 -34.27 -33.92 1.20
CA LEU A 1165 -33.62 -34.32 2.45
C LEU A 1165 -34.54 -34.23 3.69
N GLY A 1166 -35.76 -33.67 3.57
CA GLY A 1166 -36.74 -33.59 4.64
C GLY A 1166 -36.51 -32.44 5.62
N VAL A 1167 -35.94 -31.32 5.17
CA VAL A 1167 -35.71 -30.09 5.95
C VAL A 1167 -36.73 -29.02 5.59
#